data_AF-A0A813I2X3-F1
#
_entry.id   AF-A0A813I2X3-F1
#
_cell.length_a   1.000
_cell.length_b   1.000
_cell.length_c   1.000
_cell.angle_alpha   90.00
_cell.angle_beta   90.00
_cell.angle_gamma   90.00
#
_symmetry.space_group_name_H-M   'P 1'
#
loop_
_entity.id
_entity.type
_entity.pdbx_description
1 polymer ?
#
loop_
_entity_poly.entity_id
_entity_poly.type
_entity_poly.pdbx_seq_one_letter_code
_entity_poly.pdbx_strand_id
1 'polypeptide(L)'
;MRRLPTAPTSAAECGAGGFATASPLVVAAATAAAGFCCHRLSRWFGRRRRGVQRPCNSGCRSGATSCFSLPPAIAEDADTSTLRQLFVEATRDTAQVLGPAEFVVLCQGSLNINLPVVELQRIFDNIVLGEGGRKMTENRFVQTVRQRFFLRGVRRVLQLQTASAGQLPQGYDLDADTSANHSCEGEGFFGPFAAIRATRDYSYHCHFSRSRQEWQDSVLETVVQRTTEQARPWLVFTCGAMGVGKGFALGWMSTKGFFPLENIVHIDPDHFKGVMPEWDAYVEHGKRLGDPDIPGSQCHRESSYMQELALEESLQRSQNIWVDGSLRNAEWFVRVFEDVRERHPAYQIAIFEVTAPEHLVRKRVAERARRIGRSIPEATLTASIKAVERSVLTLMPNADFLASIDNSASTPRLRYFASINRSGVWSHVAARFAHTLPSPADFPKALAPFFLSRVRGASIELGSGGLQCIADGGRLQCQAGTVVTKLGRFPVQLSLANRVTLGTEARHVAGLPEKAAAVAFVYPAVGYDSAPKDLAEAERSLLELGGFAYFDTDEQLLAINAVSGCSLEQPPSMLQFGALTVVTVEEAGSLADCRWAAVTSPHMRAVGALRFAFLIPLEKLGRRRISASSGFLFEMVKPSSRGKPEYAFFPILPNNIFRSAIKQGNT
;
A
#
# COMPACT_ATOMS: atom_id res chain seq x y z
N MET A 1 -10.34 34.72 7.01
CA MET A 1 -10.43 36.18 6.74
C MET A 1 -9.15 36.89 7.14
N ARG A 2 -8.40 37.41 6.15
CA ARG A 2 -7.59 38.66 6.17
C ARG A 2 -6.95 38.78 4.78
N ARG A 3 -7.39 39.77 4.00
CA ARG A 3 -6.91 40.08 2.64
C ARG A 3 -5.62 40.90 2.73
N LEU A 4 -4.66 40.62 1.84
CA LEU A 4 -3.59 41.54 1.45
C LEU A 4 -3.41 41.53 -0.08
N PRO A 5 -2.89 42.62 -0.67
CA PRO A 5 -3.26 43.07 -2.01
C PRO A 5 -2.30 42.62 -3.12
N THR A 6 -2.85 42.62 -4.33
CA THR A 6 -2.18 42.44 -5.62
C THR A 6 -1.43 43.70 -6.07
N ALA A 7 -0.27 43.52 -6.70
CA ALA A 7 0.42 44.52 -7.51
C ALA A 7 1.19 43.85 -8.66
N PRO A 8 1.46 44.56 -9.77
CA PRO A 8 1.30 44.00 -11.12
C PRO A 8 2.60 43.70 -11.88
N THR A 9 2.38 42.98 -12.99
CA THR A 9 3.26 42.64 -14.11
C THR A 9 3.93 43.84 -14.80
N SER A 10 5.17 43.64 -15.27
CA SER A 10 5.72 44.36 -16.44
C SER A 10 6.54 43.40 -17.31
N ALA A 11 6.52 43.69 -18.62
CA ALA A 11 6.97 42.89 -19.73
C ALA A 11 8.29 43.43 -20.34
N ALA A 12 9.02 42.56 -21.05
CA ALA A 12 9.93 42.85 -22.18
C ALA A 12 10.42 41.48 -22.72
N GLU A 13 10.08 41.01 -23.91
CA GLU A 13 10.53 41.37 -25.28
C GLU A 13 12.00 41.02 -25.62
N CYS A 14 12.18 40.65 -26.90
CA CYS A 14 13.38 40.23 -27.65
C CYS A 14 13.69 38.71 -27.61
N GLY A 15 13.98 38.02 -28.72
CA GLY A 15 14.20 38.44 -30.10
C GLY A 15 14.40 37.20 -31.00
N ALA A 16 14.22 37.42 -32.29
CA ALA A 16 14.16 36.41 -33.36
C ALA A 16 15.53 35.93 -33.86
N GLY A 17 15.50 34.76 -34.53
CA GLY A 17 16.55 34.21 -35.41
C GLY A 17 16.41 32.68 -35.44
N GLY A 18 16.35 31.94 -36.55
CA GLY A 18 16.58 32.22 -37.95
C GLY A 18 17.21 30.96 -38.57
N PHE A 19 16.48 30.31 -39.49
CA PHE A 19 16.90 29.35 -40.54
C PHE A 19 17.76 28.11 -40.19
N ALA A 20 17.28 26.92 -40.58
CA ALA A 20 17.81 26.19 -41.74
C ALA A 20 17.07 24.86 -41.98
N THR A 21 16.84 24.60 -43.27
CA THR A 21 16.14 23.50 -43.92
C THR A 21 17.02 22.26 -44.12
N ALA A 22 16.46 21.05 -44.01
CA ALA A 22 16.71 19.93 -44.93
C ALA A 22 15.76 18.74 -44.68
N SER A 23 15.12 18.31 -45.76
CA SER A 23 14.33 17.07 -45.93
C SER A 23 15.20 16.06 -46.73
N PRO A 24 14.66 14.92 -47.25
CA PRO A 24 13.95 13.80 -46.62
C PRO A 24 14.53 12.42 -47.08
N LEU A 25 13.74 11.34 -46.91
CA LEU A 25 13.77 9.98 -47.51
C LEU A 25 14.09 8.83 -46.53
N VAL A 26 13.52 7.61 -46.57
CA VAL A 26 12.33 6.97 -47.19
C VAL A 26 12.32 5.51 -46.65
N VAL A 27 11.13 5.02 -46.24
CA VAL A 27 10.46 3.70 -46.46
C VAL A 27 11.16 2.34 -46.19
N ALA A 28 10.29 1.39 -45.73
CA ALA A 28 10.29 -0.09 -45.77
C ALA A 28 10.81 -0.80 -44.49
N ALA A 29 10.04 -1.53 -43.67
CA ALA A 29 8.95 -2.53 -43.83
C ALA A 29 9.42 -3.98 -44.07
N ALA A 30 8.75 -4.90 -43.35
CA ALA A 30 8.61 -6.36 -43.52
C ALA A 30 9.70 -7.31 -42.96
N THR A 31 9.48 -8.56 -42.53
CA THR A 31 8.40 -9.39 -41.91
C THR A 31 9.07 -10.78 -41.63
N ALA A 32 8.44 -11.62 -40.79
CA ALA A 32 8.56 -13.10 -40.65
C ALA A 32 9.68 -13.65 -39.73
N ALA A 33 9.40 -14.38 -38.64
CA ALA A 33 8.76 -15.73 -38.49
C ALA A 33 9.65 -16.85 -39.08
N ALA A 34 9.90 -18.02 -38.48
CA ALA A 34 9.43 -18.73 -37.29
C ALA A 34 10.38 -19.93 -37.00
N GLY A 35 10.21 -20.56 -35.84
CA GLY A 35 10.16 -22.03 -35.76
C GLY A 35 11.35 -22.78 -35.18
N PHE A 36 11.11 -23.50 -34.07
CA PHE A 36 11.71 -24.77 -33.60
C PHE A 36 10.98 -25.09 -32.27
N CYS A 37 10.67 -26.31 -31.80
CA CYS A 37 11.02 -27.68 -32.16
C CYS A 37 9.99 -28.60 -31.46
N CYS A 38 9.84 -29.84 -31.94
CA CYS A 38 8.98 -30.87 -31.34
C CYS A 38 9.73 -32.20 -31.31
N HIS A 39 9.83 -32.90 -30.17
CA HIS A 39 10.04 -34.36 -30.07
C HIS A 39 9.83 -34.87 -28.63
N ARG A 40 8.94 -35.88 -28.44
CA ARG A 40 9.20 -37.30 -28.04
C ARG A 40 9.59 -37.49 -26.56
N LEU A 41 9.17 -38.50 -25.76
CA LEU A 41 8.80 -39.92 -25.94
C LEU A 41 8.14 -40.47 -24.63
N SER A 42 7.29 -41.52 -24.77
CA SER A 42 7.15 -42.76 -23.93
C SER A 42 6.78 -42.70 -22.43
N ARG A 43 6.21 -43.70 -21.74
CA ARG A 43 5.36 -44.93 -21.92
C ARG A 43 5.39 -45.67 -20.55
N TRP A 44 4.28 -46.34 -20.16
CA TRP A 44 4.18 -47.54 -19.26
C TRP A 44 4.43 -47.38 -17.73
N PHE A 45 3.81 -48.07 -16.74
CA PHE A 45 2.72 -49.07 -16.56
C PHE A 45 2.40 -49.14 -15.03
N GLY A 46 1.22 -49.61 -14.55
CA GLY A 46 1.12 -49.98 -13.12
C GLY A 46 -0.25 -50.25 -12.45
N ARG A 47 -0.80 -51.44 -12.72
CA ARG A 47 -1.89 -52.22 -12.06
C ARG A 47 -2.40 -51.83 -10.65
N ARG A 48 -3.75 -51.84 -10.52
CA ARG A 48 -4.54 -51.96 -9.27
C ARG A 48 -4.68 -53.45 -8.83
N ARG A 49 -4.61 -53.73 -7.52
CA ARG A 49 -5.04 -55.00 -6.89
C ARG A 49 -6.38 -54.82 -6.18
N ARG A 50 -7.24 -55.85 -6.25
CA ARG A 50 -8.46 -56.08 -5.46
C ARG A 50 -8.14 -56.82 -4.17
N GLY A 51 -9.01 -56.67 -3.17
CA GLY A 51 -9.40 -57.75 -2.26
C GLY A 51 -9.27 -57.43 -0.76
N VAL A 52 -10.41 -57.43 -0.05
CA VAL A 52 -10.81 -58.43 0.97
C VAL A 52 -11.86 -57.79 1.89
N GLN A 53 -13.07 -58.35 1.88
CA GLN A 53 -14.12 -58.14 2.90
C GLN A 53 -14.01 -59.26 3.95
N ARG A 54 -14.13 -58.90 5.23
CA ARG A 54 -14.57 -59.79 6.31
C ARG A 54 -15.49 -59.02 7.27
N PRO A 55 -16.54 -59.66 7.83
CA PRO A 55 -17.50 -59.02 8.72
C PRO A 55 -17.14 -59.24 10.20
N CYS A 56 -17.44 -58.27 11.06
CA CYS A 56 -17.52 -58.46 12.50
C CYS A 56 -18.75 -57.74 13.07
N ASN A 57 -19.60 -58.53 13.74
CA ASN A 57 -20.63 -58.10 14.67
C ASN A 57 -20.00 -57.54 15.96
N SER A 58 -20.54 -56.45 16.49
CA SER A 58 -20.88 -56.30 17.91
C SER A 58 -21.44 -54.89 18.15
N GLY A 59 -22.55 -54.81 18.88
CA GLY A 59 -23.25 -53.57 19.15
C GLY A 59 -22.55 -52.71 20.18
N CYS A 60 -22.73 -51.40 20.05
CA CYS A 60 -22.75 -50.46 21.17
C CYS A 60 -23.49 -49.18 20.76
N ARG A 61 -24.03 -48.54 21.80
CA ARG A 61 -25.10 -47.57 21.81
C ARG A 61 -24.73 -46.22 21.18
N SER A 62 -25.73 -45.66 20.50
CA SER A 62 -26.03 -44.25 20.26
C SER A 62 -25.10 -43.21 20.93
N GLY A 63 -24.36 -42.52 20.08
CA GLY A 63 -23.71 -41.23 20.35
C GLY A 63 -23.36 -40.60 19.00
N ALA A 64 -24.30 -39.87 18.42
CA ALA A 64 -24.19 -39.29 17.08
C ALA A 64 -23.00 -38.32 17.01
N THR A 65 -21.90 -38.80 16.43
CA THR A 65 -20.79 -37.99 15.95
C THR A 65 -21.09 -37.67 14.49
N SER A 66 -21.29 -36.38 14.19
CA SER A 66 -21.50 -35.93 12.82
C SER A 66 -20.23 -36.18 12.01
N CYS A 67 -20.30 -37.14 11.10
CA CYS A 67 -19.35 -37.26 10.00
C CYS A 67 -19.34 -35.93 9.24
N PHE A 68 -18.14 -35.41 8.96
CA PHE A 68 -17.89 -34.33 8.02
C PHE A 68 -18.58 -34.65 6.68
N SER A 69 -19.77 -34.08 6.50
CA SER A 69 -20.37 -33.88 5.20
C SER A 69 -19.63 -32.69 4.58
N LEU A 70 -19.24 -32.81 3.31
CA LEU A 70 -18.81 -31.65 2.53
C LEU A 70 -19.86 -30.54 2.71
N PRO A 71 -19.47 -29.27 2.92
CA PRO A 71 -20.44 -28.20 3.10
C PRO A 71 -21.42 -28.20 1.92
N PRO A 72 -22.72 -27.95 2.16
CA PRO A 72 -23.71 -27.87 1.10
C PRO A 72 -23.22 -26.84 0.06
N ALA A 73 -23.49 -27.12 -1.21
CA ALA A 73 -23.15 -26.23 -2.31
C ALA A 73 -23.56 -24.79 -1.94
N ILE A 74 -22.57 -23.93 -1.76
CA ILE A 74 -22.77 -22.51 -1.44
C ILE A 74 -23.66 -21.97 -2.55
N ALA A 75 -24.86 -21.49 -2.20
CA ALA A 75 -25.75 -20.84 -3.15
C ALA A 75 -24.95 -19.78 -3.92
N GLU A 76 -24.99 -19.82 -5.25
CA GLU A 76 -24.28 -18.83 -6.05
C GLU A 76 -24.87 -17.45 -5.73
N ASP A 77 -24.07 -16.61 -5.07
CA ASP A 77 -24.40 -15.20 -4.85
C ASP A 77 -24.63 -14.52 -6.21
N ALA A 78 -25.56 -13.56 -6.28
CA ALA A 78 -25.89 -12.78 -7.50
C ALA A 78 -24.67 -12.10 -8.14
N ASP A 79 -23.62 -11.88 -7.35
CA ASP A 79 -22.33 -11.40 -7.86
C ASP A 79 -21.60 -12.43 -8.72
N THR A 80 -21.76 -13.72 -8.42
CA THR A 80 -21.09 -14.81 -9.16
C THR A 80 -21.58 -14.84 -10.59
N SER A 81 -22.91 -14.81 -10.80
CA SER A 81 -23.50 -14.85 -12.14
C SER A 81 -23.10 -13.63 -12.97
N THR A 82 -23.08 -12.44 -12.36
CA THR A 82 -22.63 -11.21 -13.02
C THR A 82 -21.17 -11.30 -13.47
N LEU A 83 -20.28 -11.80 -12.61
CA LEU A 83 -18.86 -12.00 -12.97
C LEU A 83 -18.67 -13.07 -14.05
N ARG A 84 -19.46 -14.15 -14.02
CA ARG A 84 -19.47 -15.17 -15.07
C ARG A 84 -19.95 -14.60 -16.39
N GLN A 85 -21.00 -13.78 -16.39
CA GLN A 85 -21.49 -13.12 -17.60
C GLN A 85 -20.43 -12.20 -18.21
N LEU A 86 -19.77 -11.38 -17.40
CA LEU A 86 -18.64 -10.57 -17.87
C LEU A 86 -17.53 -11.39 -18.49
N PHE A 87 -17.19 -12.54 -17.88
CA PHE A 87 -16.20 -13.44 -18.43
C PHE A 87 -16.64 -13.99 -19.79
N VAL A 88 -17.89 -14.42 -19.91
CA VAL A 88 -18.47 -14.92 -21.17
C VAL A 88 -18.47 -13.83 -22.25
N GLU A 89 -18.82 -12.59 -21.89
CA GLU A 89 -18.78 -11.46 -22.81
C GLU A 89 -17.35 -11.15 -23.28
N ALA A 90 -16.38 -11.12 -22.37
CA ALA A 90 -14.98 -10.88 -22.70
C ALA A 90 -14.32 -12.04 -23.47
N THR A 91 -14.87 -13.25 -23.40
CA THR A 91 -14.33 -14.45 -24.06
C THR A 91 -15.21 -14.98 -25.21
N ARG A 92 -16.18 -14.17 -25.67
CA ARG A 92 -17.14 -14.54 -26.72
C ARG A 92 -16.44 -15.09 -27.97
N ASP A 93 -15.26 -14.55 -28.29
CA ASP A 93 -14.51 -14.90 -29.50
C ASP A 93 -13.33 -15.87 -29.25
N THR A 94 -13.09 -16.31 -28.01
CA THR A 94 -11.79 -16.89 -27.62
C THR A 94 -11.85 -18.24 -26.91
N ALA A 95 -12.70 -19.17 -27.38
CA ALA A 95 -12.79 -20.54 -26.86
C ALA A 95 -12.92 -20.61 -25.32
N GLN A 96 -13.63 -19.63 -24.72
CA GLN A 96 -13.92 -19.56 -23.28
C GLN A 96 -12.69 -19.44 -22.36
N VAL A 97 -11.62 -18.83 -22.86
CA VAL A 97 -10.41 -18.59 -22.07
C VAL A 97 -9.98 -17.14 -22.19
N LEU A 98 -9.80 -16.47 -21.06
CA LEU A 98 -9.37 -15.08 -21.01
C LEU A 98 -7.84 -15.06 -21.10
N GLY A 99 -7.31 -14.50 -22.19
CA GLY A 99 -5.89 -14.19 -22.36
C GLY A 99 -5.57 -12.74 -21.98
N PRO A 100 -4.30 -12.31 -22.14
CA PRO A 100 -3.88 -10.96 -21.77
C PRO A 100 -4.59 -9.87 -22.57
N ALA A 101 -4.86 -10.09 -23.85
CA ALA A 101 -5.52 -9.10 -24.71
C ALA A 101 -7.00 -8.93 -24.33
N GLU A 102 -7.71 -10.03 -24.11
CA GLU A 102 -9.11 -10.02 -23.69
C GLU A 102 -9.24 -9.41 -22.29
N PHE A 103 -8.29 -9.68 -21.38
CA PHE A 103 -8.26 -9.06 -20.06
C PHE A 103 -8.07 -7.54 -20.13
N VAL A 104 -7.21 -7.05 -21.03
CA VAL A 104 -7.05 -5.60 -21.26
C VAL A 104 -8.36 -4.97 -21.76
N VAL A 105 -9.01 -5.60 -22.75
CA VAL A 105 -10.28 -5.13 -23.29
C VAL A 105 -11.36 -5.12 -22.22
N LEU A 106 -11.46 -6.20 -21.43
CA LEU A 106 -12.39 -6.28 -20.30
C LEU A 106 -12.12 -5.15 -19.29
N CYS A 107 -10.87 -4.97 -18.87
CA CYS A 107 -10.50 -3.95 -17.89
C CYS A 107 -10.79 -2.52 -18.38
N GLN A 108 -10.40 -2.18 -19.61
CA GLN A 108 -10.54 -0.82 -20.13
C GLN A 108 -11.95 -0.53 -20.64
N GLY A 109 -12.60 -1.50 -21.29
CA GLY A 109 -13.90 -1.33 -21.93
C GLY A 109 -15.07 -1.57 -21.00
N SER A 110 -15.09 -2.71 -20.31
CA SER A 110 -16.21 -3.08 -19.43
C SER A 110 -16.05 -2.57 -18.01
N LEU A 111 -14.81 -2.50 -17.51
CA LEU A 111 -14.53 -2.19 -16.10
C LEU A 111 -14.00 -0.78 -15.86
N ASN A 112 -13.85 0.04 -16.91
CA ASN A 112 -13.33 1.42 -16.80
C ASN A 112 -12.05 1.55 -15.95
N ILE A 113 -11.22 0.51 -15.91
CA ILE A 113 -9.93 0.50 -15.24
C ILE A 113 -8.94 1.23 -16.14
N ASN A 114 -8.71 2.50 -15.83
CA ASN A 114 -7.79 3.36 -16.57
C ASN A 114 -6.32 3.08 -16.21
N LEU A 115 -5.84 1.87 -16.54
CA LEU A 115 -4.42 1.52 -16.49
C LEU A 115 -3.85 1.36 -17.90
N PRO A 116 -2.56 1.66 -18.11
CA PRO A 116 -1.89 1.37 -19.37
C PRO A 116 -1.99 -0.11 -19.75
N VAL A 117 -2.10 -0.41 -21.05
CA VAL A 117 -2.21 -1.79 -21.58
C VAL A 117 -1.09 -2.70 -21.04
N VAL A 118 0.14 -2.20 -21.08
CA VAL A 118 1.32 -2.90 -20.57
C VAL A 118 1.22 -3.23 -19.08
N GLU A 119 0.56 -2.38 -18.30
CA GLU A 119 0.36 -2.60 -16.86
C GLU A 119 -0.71 -3.65 -16.60
N LEU A 120 -1.83 -3.61 -17.33
CA LEU A 120 -2.86 -4.64 -17.27
C LEU A 120 -2.33 -6.01 -17.70
N GLN A 121 -1.45 -6.06 -18.70
CA GLN A 121 -0.74 -7.27 -19.09
C GLN A 121 0.16 -7.79 -17.96
N ARG A 122 0.94 -6.92 -17.32
CA ARG A 122 1.78 -7.31 -16.18
C ARG A 122 0.94 -7.85 -15.01
N ILE A 123 -0.19 -7.20 -14.70
CA ILE A 123 -1.12 -7.65 -13.66
C ILE A 123 -1.67 -9.04 -14.03
N PHE A 124 -2.10 -9.23 -15.27
CA PHE A 124 -2.56 -10.53 -15.76
C PHE A 124 -1.48 -11.60 -15.63
N ASP A 125 -0.25 -11.31 -16.07
CA ASP A 125 0.88 -12.22 -15.98
C ASP A 125 1.20 -12.58 -14.53
N ASN A 126 1.20 -11.61 -13.61
CA ASN A 126 1.40 -11.87 -12.18
C ASN A 126 0.31 -12.77 -11.58
N ILE A 127 -0.93 -12.63 -12.05
CA ILE A 127 -2.06 -13.45 -11.59
C ILE A 127 -1.98 -14.87 -12.16
N VAL A 128 -1.62 -15.01 -13.44
CA VAL A 128 -1.70 -16.27 -14.19
C VAL A 128 -0.40 -17.09 -14.10
N LEU A 129 0.77 -16.46 -14.17
CA LEU A 129 2.07 -17.13 -14.05
C LEU A 129 2.37 -17.59 -12.62
N GLY A 130 1.86 -16.89 -11.61
CA GLY A 130 2.02 -17.26 -10.20
C GLY A 130 1.50 -18.67 -9.87
N GLU A 131 0.69 -19.25 -10.75
CA GLU A 131 0.06 -20.57 -10.56
C GLU A 131 0.30 -21.54 -11.72
N GLY A 132 1.25 -21.24 -12.62
CA GLY A 132 1.68 -22.15 -13.69
C GLY A 132 0.76 -22.23 -14.91
N GLY A 133 -0.19 -21.29 -15.08
CA GLY A 133 -1.07 -21.21 -16.25
C GLY A 133 -0.57 -20.23 -17.33
N ARG A 134 -1.17 -20.28 -18.53
CA ARG A 134 -1.07 -19.22 -19.57
C ARG A 134 -2.39 -18.54 -19.91
N LYS A 135 -3.49 -19.03 -19.32
CA LYS A 135 -4.87 -18.64 -19.63
C LYS A 135 -5.70 -18.67 -18.36
N MET A 136 -6.67 -17.76 -18.25
CA MET A 136 -7.57 -17.69 -17.10
C MET A 136 -8.93 -18.30 -17.45
N THR A 137 -9.35 -19.31 -16.70
CA THR A 137 -10.69 -19.92 -16.82
C THR A 137 -11.73 -19.08 -16.09
N GLU A 138 -13.02 -19.31 -16.36
CA GLU A 138 -14.13 -18.59 -15.75
C GLU A 138 -14.12 -18.67 -14.22
N ASN A 139 -14.07 -19.89 -13.67
CA ASN A 139 -14.01 -20.09 -12.21
C ASN A 139 -12.78 -19.40 -11.60
N ARG A 140 -11.67 -19.40 -12.34
CA ARG A 140 -10.44 -18.74 -11.89
C ARG A 140 -10.57 -17.22 -11.92
N PHE A 141 -11.21 -16.65 -12.93
CA PHE A 141 -11.52 -15.23 -13.00
C PHE A 141 -12.38 -14.81 -11.81
N VAL A 142 -13.49 -15.52 -11.54
CA VAL A 142 -14.38 -15.26 -10.40
C VAL A 142 -13.61 -15.33 -9.08
N GLN A 143 -12.80 -16.38 -8.88
CA GLN A 143 -11.98 -16.52 -7.69
C GLN A 143 -10.96 -15.38 -7.55
N THR A 144 -10.30 -15.00 -8.64
CA THR A 144 -9.30 -13.92 -8.65
C THR A 144 -9.94 -12.58 -8.30
N VAL A 145 -11.10 -12.26 -8.88
CA VAL A 145 -11.85 -11.03 -8.57
C VAL A 145 -12.24 -10.97 -7.09
N ARG A 146 -12.60 -12.11 -6.49
CA ARG A 146 -12.92 -12.21 -5.05
C ARG A 146 -11.70 -12.03 -4.15
N GLN A 147 -10.57 -12.63 -4.52
CA GLN A 147 -9.37 -12.68 -3.70
C GLN A 147 -8.49 -11.43 -3.82
N ARG A 148 -8.47 -10.76 -4.98
CA ARG A 148 -7.60 -9.61 -5.24
C ARG A 148 -8.36 -8.31 -5.06
N PHE A 149 -7.96 -7.52 -4.06
CA PHE A 149 -8.56 -6.21 -3.75
C PHE A 149 -8.68 -5.30 -4.99
N PHE A 150 -7.62 -5.22 -5.80
CA PHE A 150 -7.61 -4.46 -7.05
C PHE A 150 -8.80 -4.76 -7.97
N LEU A 151 -9.20 -6.04 -8.07
CA LEU A 151 -10.31 -6.45 -8.93
C LEU A 151 -11.66 -6.40 -8.22
N ARG A 152 -11.74 -6.18 -6.90
CA ARG A 152 -13.05 -6.07 -6.23
C ARG A 152 -13.86 -4.87 -6.72
N GLY A 153 -13.20 -3.82 -7.21
CA GLY A 153 -13.84 -2.66 -7.84
C GLY A 153 -14.69 -3.01 -9.07
N VAL A 154 -14.42 -4.15 -9.73
CA VAL A 154 -15.16 -4.67 -10.89
C VAL A 154 -16.65 -4.76 -10.62
N ARG A 155 -17.06 -5.23 -9.44
CA ARG A 155 -18.49 -5.37 -9.09
C ARG A 155 -19.22 -4.03 -9.12
N ARG A 156 -18.58 -2.99 -8.60
CA ARG A 156 -19.19 -1.67 -8.43
C ARG A 156 -19.22 -0.89 -9.74
N VAL A 157 -18.24 -1.07 -10.62
CA VAL A 157 -18.26 -0.44 -11.94
C VAL A 157 -19.46 -0.90 -12.78
N LEU A 158 -19.84 -2.18 -12.67
CA LEU A 158 -21.04 -2.68 -13.36
C LEU A 158 -22.33 -2.05 -12.84
N GLN A 159 -22.39 -1.81 -11.53
CA GLN A 159 -23.51 -1.12 -10.89
C GLN A 159 -23.55 0.36 -11.27
N LEU A 160 -22.40 0.99 -11.50
CA LEU A 160 -22.30 2.38 -11.97
C LEU A 160 -22.76 2.52 -13.43
N GLN A 161 -22.39 1.58 -14.31
CA GLN A 161 -22.77 1.66 -15.73
C GLN A 161 -24.28 1.58 -15.95
N THR A 162 -25.00 0.81 -15.15
CA THR A 162 -26.47 0.79 -15.18
C THR A 162 -27.10 2.09 -14.65
N ALA A 163 -26.42 2.81 -13.76
CA ALA A 163 -26.89 4.09 -13.23
C ALA A 163 -26.56 5.29 -14.15
N SER A 164 -25.41 5.25 -14.85
CA SER A 164 -24.94 6.36 -15.70
C SER A 164 -25.66 6.50 -17.05
N ALA A 165 -26.44 5.49 -17.48
CA ALA A 165 -27.24 5.58 -18.70
C ALA A 165 -28.51 6.46 -18.55
N GLY A 166 -28.64 7.18 -17.43
CA GLY A 166 -29.78 8.04 -17.14
C GLY A 166 -29.86 9.24 -18.07
N GLN A 167 -31.08 9.57 -18.51
CA GLN A 167 -31.38 10.89 -19.06
C GLN A 167 -31.04 11.96 -18.01
N LEU A 168 -30.53 13.11 -18.46
CA LEU A 168 -30.32 14.25 -17.56
C LEU A 168 -31.62 14.55 -16.79
N PRO A 169 -31.55 14.91 -15.49
CA PRO A 169 -32.72 15.33 -14.74
C PRO A 169 -33.52 16.41 -15.47
N GLN A 170 -34.84 16.40 -15.30
CA GLN A 170 -35.68 17.43 -15.89
C GLN A 170 -35.24 18.82 -15.38
N GLY A 171 -34.92 19.72 -16.32
CA GLY A 171 -34.46 21.07 -15.99
C GLY A 171 -32.96 21.20 -15.72
N TYR A 172 -32.15 20.18 -16.02
CA TYR A 172 -30.69 20.28 -15.93
C TYR A 172 -30.14 21.39 -16.83
N ASP A 173 -29.39 22.33 -16.26
CA ASP A 173 -28.79 23.47 -16.96
C ASP A 173 -27.34 23.16 -17.33
N LEU A 174 -27.06 23.05 -18.63
CA LEU A 174 -25.72 22.76 -19.15
C LEU A 174 -24.77 23.98 -19.11
N ASP A 175 -25.30 25.18 -18.81
CA ASP A 175 -24.50 26.38 -18.59
C ASP A 175 -24.08 26.53 -17.12
N ALA A 176 -24.74 25.80 -16.21
CA ALA A 176 -24.35 25.70 -14.80
C ALA A 176 -23.38 24.53 -14.57
N ASP A 177 -22.60 24.60 -13.49
CA ASP A 177 -21.73 23.49 -13.10
C ASP A 177 -22.54 22.37 -12.43
N THR A 178 -21.99 21.16 -12.40
CA THR A 178 -22.67 20.00 -11.82
C THR A 178 -23.09 20.22 -10.37
N SER A 179 -22.24 20.89 -9.57
CA SER A 179 -22.53 21.14 -8.16
C SER A 179 -23.71 22.12 -8.02
N ALA A 180 -23.85 23.11 -8.90
CA ALA A 180 -25.00 23.99 -8.91
C ALA A 180 -26.29 23.23 -9.24
N ASN A 181 -26.27 22.39 -10.29
CA ASN A 181 -27.41 21.57 -10.71
C ASN A 181 -27.89 20.58 -9.64
N HIS A 182 -26.97 20.03 -8.85
CA HIS A 182 -27.28 19.07 -7.78
C HIS A 182 -27.27 19.66 -6.36
N SER A 183 -27.17 20.99 -6.25
CA SER A 183 -27.20 21.65 -4.95
C SER A 183 -28.58 21.51 -4.31
N CYS A 184 -28.60 21.27 -2.99
CA CYS A 184 -29.82 21.16 -2.21
C CYS A 184 -29.62 21.86 -0.86
N GLU A 185 -30.53 22.78 -0.51
CA GLU A 185 -30.51 23.43 0.80
C GLU A 185 -31.19 22.55 1.85
N GLY A 186 -30.55 22.40 3.02
CA GLY A 186 -31.18 21.81 4.21
C GLY A 186 -31.15 20.27 4.29
N GLU A 187 -30.60 19.58 3.29
CA GLU A 187 -30.34 18.15 3.41
C GLU A 187 -29.08 17.86 4.24
N GLY A 188 -29.15 16.82 5.07
CA GLY A 188 -28.02 16.34 5.86
C GLY A 188 -26.96 15.62 5.02
N PHE A 189 -25.96 15.07 5.70
CA PHE A 189 -24.97 14.18 5.07
C PHE A 189 -25.42 12.73 5.21
N PHE A 190 -25.37 11.98 4.12
CA PHE A 190 -25.85 10.60 4.02
C PHE A 190 -24.73 9.64 3.62
N GLY A 191 -24.99 8.35 3.87
CA GLY A 191 -24.14 7.25 3.46
C GLY A 191 -22.86 7.06 4.28
N PRO A 192 -21.99 6.12 3.89
CA PRO A 192 -20.76 5.79 4.63
C PRO A 192 -19.78 6.96 4.79
N PHE A 193 -19.83 7.95 3.90
CA PHE A 193 -18.92 9.10 3.92
C PHE A 193 -19.52 10.34 4.61
N ALA A 194 -20.68 10.24 5.26
CA ALA A 194 -21.37 11.38 5.88
C ALA A 194 -20.48 12.16 6.88
N ALA A 195 -19.71 11.44 7.70
CA ALA A 195 -18.80 12.06 8.67
C ALA A 195 -17.67 12.86 7.99
N ILE A 196 -17.13 12.36 6.88
CA ILE A 196 -16.10 13.06 6.10
C ILE A 196 -16.69 14.30 5.44
N ARG A 197 -17.88 14.19 4.84
CA ARG A 197 -18.61 15.32 4.25
C ARG A 197 -18.76 16.48 5.24
N ALA A 198 -19.15 16.18 6.47
CA ALA A 198 -19.31 17.18 7.54
C ALA A 198 -18.04 18.01 7.84
N THR A 199 -16.85 17.56 7.43
CA THR A 199 -15.58 18.27 7.64
C THR A 199 -15.14 19.13 6.45
N ARG A 200 -15.88 19.11 5.33
CA ARG A 200 -15.49 19.79 4.08
C ARG A 200 -15.78 21.29 4.11
N ASP A 201 -15.06 22.03 3.28
CA ASP A 201 -15.24 23.48 3.13
C ASP A 201 -16.45 23.82 2.24
N TYR A 202 -17.61 24.05 2.86
CA TYR A 202 -18.84 24.48 2.19
C TYR A 202 -18.86 25.96 1.79
N SER A 203 -17.77 26.71 2.00
CA SER A 203 -17.61 28.02 1.34
C SER A 203 -17.16 27.88 -0.12
N TYR A 204 -16.59 26.72 -0.48
CA TYR A 204 -16.22 26.36 -1.84
C TYR A 204 -17.16 25.31 -2.43
N HIS A 205 -17.52 24.28 -1.67
CA HIS A 205 -18.42 23.19 -2.06
C HIS A 205 -19.89 23.51 -1.75
N CYS A 206 -20.82 22.73 -2.31
CA CYS A 206 -22.25 22.82 -1.97
C CYS A 206 -22.73 21.56 -1.24
N HIS A 207 -23.92 21.64 -0.63
CA HIS A 207 -24.64 20.46 -0.18
C HIS A 207 -25.29 19.76 -1.37
N PHE A 208 -25.02 18.47 -1.54
CA PHE A 208 -25.60 17.66 -2.62
C PHE A 208 -26.86 16.94 -2.12
N SER A 209 -27.83 16.74 -3.00
CA SER A 209 -28.99 15.89 -2.69
C SER A 209 -28.58 14.48 -2.27
N ARG A 210 -29.42 13.81 -1.48
CA ARG A 210 -29.20 12.44 -1.01
C ARG A 210 -28.91 11.48 -2.17
N SER A 211 -29.68 11.53 -3.25
CA SER A 211 -29.48 10.67 -4.42
C SER A 211 -28.12 10.91 -5.08
N ARG A 212 -27.64 12.16 -5.15
CA ARG A 212 -26.30 12.46 -5.68
C ARG A 212 -25.21 12.01 -4.72
N GLN A 213 -25.40 12.13 -3.39
CA GLN A 213 -24.45 11.58 -2.40
C GLN A 213 -24.35 10.05 -2.50
N GLU A 214 -25.47 9.34 -2.66
CA GLU A 214 -25.49 7.88 -2.84
C GLU A 214 -24.75 7.46 -4.13
N TRP A 215 -24.92 8.21 -5.23
CA TRP A 215 -24.12 8.02 -6.44
C TRP A 215 -22.63 8.29 -6.19
N GLN A 216 -22.27 9.41 -5.56
CA GLN A 216 -20.87 9.72 -5.21
C GLN A 216 -20.24 8.60 -4.39
N ASP A 217 -20.96 8.07 -3.40
CA ASP A 217 -20.50 6.98 -2.53
C ASP A 217 -20.15 5.75 -3.36
N SER A 218 -21.02 5.36 -4.29
CA SER A 218 -20.78 4.21 -5.15
C SER A 218 -19.52 4.37 -6.01
N VAL A 219 -19.23 5.59 -6.49
CA VAL A 219 -18.00 5.91 -7.23
C VAL A 219 -16.78 5.89 -6.30
N LEU A 220 -16.85 6.58 -5.15
CA LEU A 220 -15.77 6.66 -4.17
C LEU A 220 -15.32 5.28 -3.70
N GLU A 221 -16.27 4.38 -3.45
CA GLU A 221 -15.96 3.02 -3.03
C GLU A 221 -15.19 2.22 -4.09
N THR A 222 -15.32 2.55 -5.39
CA THR A 222 -14.50 1.92 -6.46
C THR A 222 -13.04 2.41 -6.45
N VAL A 223 -12.79 3.57 -5.87
CA VAL A 223 -11.46 4.20 -5.78
C VAL A 223 -10.76 3.78 -4.49
N VAL A 224 -11.40 3.93 -3.34
CA VAL A 224 -10.78 3.74 -2.02
C VAL A 224 -10.60 2.28 -1.60
N GLN A 225 -11.29 1.32 -2.23
CA GLN A 225 -11.21 -0.12 -1.87
C GLN A 225 -10.12 -0.91 -2.61
N ARG A 226 -9.09 -0.24 -3.14
CA ARG A 226 -8.07 -0.87 -4.01
C ARG A 226 -6.94 -1.59 -3.28
N THR A 227 -6.57 -1.13 -2.08
CA THR A 227 -5.37 -1.62 -1.39
C THR A 227 -5.64 -2.00 0.06
N THR A 228 -4.71 -2.72 0.67
CA THR A 228 -4.72 -2.98 2.10
C THR A 228 -4.09 -1.83 2.87
N GLU A 229 -4.41 -1.78 4.16
CA GLU A 229 -3.72 -0.94 5.14
C GLU A 229 -2.20 -1.17 5.12
N GLN A 230 -1.45 -0.10 5.31
CA GLN A 230 0.00 -0.07 5.41
C GLN A 230 0.37 0.65 6.70
N ALA A 231 1.34 0.15 7.45
CA ALA A 231 1.76 0.83 8.68
C ALA A 231 2.48 2.16 8.41
N ARG A 232 3.06 2.33 7.22
CA ARG A 232 3.78 3.53 6.80
C ARG A 232 3.44 3.86 5.35
N PRO A 233 2.20 4.30 5.11
CA PRO A 233 1.72 4.51 3.77
C PRO A 233 2.43 5.70 3.12
N TRP A 234 2.61 5.62 1.80
CA TRP A 234 3.04 6.75 0.99
C TRP A 234 1.83 7.54 0.49
N LEU A 235 1.84 8.85 0.68
CA LEU A 235 0.98 9.81 -0.01
C LEU A 235 1.81 10.48 -1.11
N VAL A 236 1.62 10.02 -2.34
CA VAL A 236 2.38 10.45 -3.52
C VAL A 236 1.58 11.46 -4.30
N PHE A 237 2.09 12.68 -4.40
CA PHE A 237 1.56 13.71 -5.28
C PHE A 237 2.36 13.73 -6.57
N THR A 238 1.70 13.59 -7.70
CA THR A 238 2.33 13.90 -8.99
C THR A 238 2.18 15.38 -9.31
N CYS A 239 3.22 15.95 -9.90
CA CYS A 239 3.18 17.30 -10.45
C CYS A 239 3.86 17.35 -11.81
N GLY A 240 3.49 18.35 -12.60
CA GLY A 240 3.95 18.49 -13.98
C GLY A 240 2.90 19.13 -14.86
N ALA A 241 3.35 19.74 -15.95
CA ALA A 241 2.48 20.42 -16.89
C ALA A 241 1.43 19.46 -17.49
N MET A 242 0.27 20.00 -17.86
CA MET A 242 -0.74 19.20 -18.57
C MET A 242 -0.16 18.70 -19.89
N GLY A 243 -0.28 17.41 -20.19
CA GLY A 243 0.32 16.79 -21.38
C GLY A 243 1.78 16.35 -21.23
N VAL A 244 2.41 16.55 -20.06
CA VAL A 244 3.79 16.09 -19.81
C VAL A 244 3.94 14.56 -19.78
N GLY A 245 2.84 13.83 -19.60
CA GLY A 245 2.80 12.37 -19.60
C GLY A 245 3.03 11.73 -18.23
N LYS A 246 2.41 12.28 -17.18
CA LYS A 246 2.50 11.75 -15.80
C LYS A 246 2.08 10.28 -15.71
N GLY A 247 0.87 9.96 -16.17
CA GLY A 247 0.38 8.57 -16.20
C GLY A 247 1.26 7.62 -17.03
N PHE A 248 1.89 8.10 -18.11
CA PHE A 248 2.85 7.31 -18.87
C PHE A 248 4.11 7.01 -18.06
N ALA A 249 4.69 8.04 -17.41
CA ALA A 249 5.90 7.89 -16.61
C ALA A 249 5.68 6.93 -15.42
N LEU A 250 4.59 7.10 -14.68
CA LEU A 250 4.25 6.25 -13.55
C LEU A 250 3.86 4.83 -13.99
N GLY A 251 3.14 4.70 -15.11
CA GLY A 251 2.88 3.41 -15.73
C GLY A 251 4.17 2.66 -16.06
N TRP A 252 5.13 3.34 -16.70
CA TRP A 252 6.45 2.76 -16.96
C TRP A 252 7.17 2.37 -15.66
N MET A 253 7.15 3.20 -14.63
CA MET A 253 7.75 2.88 -13.32
C MET A 253 7.14 1.62 -12.70
N SER A 254 5.82 1.44 -12.81
CA SER A 254 5.13 0.23 -12.36
C SER A 254 5.61 -1.01 -13.10
N THR A 255 5.74 -0.93 -14.42
CA THR A 255 6.21 -2.06 -15.25
C THR A 255 7.63 -2.49 -14.94
N LYS A 256 8.43 -1.60 -14.35
CA LYS A 256 9.79 -1.88 -13.88
C LYS A 256 9.86 -2.28 -12.41
N GLY A 257 8.72 -2.36 -11.72
CA GLY A 257 8.65 -2.67 -10.29
C GLY A 257 9.16 -1.54 -9.40
N PHE A 258 9.21 -0.30 -9.89
CA PHE A 258 9.62 0.86 -9.08
C PHE A 258 8.45 1.52 -8.34
N PHE A 259 7.23 1.41 -8.88
CA PHE A 259 6.04 2.05 -8.32
C PHE A 259 4.77 1.23 -8.64
N PRO A 260 4.45 0.20 -7.83
CA PRO A 260 3.40 -0.78 -8.14
C PRO A 260 2.00 -0.15 -8.07
N LEU A 261 1.45 0.20 -9.24
CA LEU A 261 0.13 0.86 -9.36
C LEU A 261 -1.04 -0.01 -8.91
N GLU A 262 -0.87 -1.34 -8.83
CA GLU A 262 -1.87 -2.27 -8.30
C GLU A 262 -2.04 -2.18 -6.78
N ASN A 263 -1.05 -1.61 -6.08
CA ASN A 263 -0.99 -1.51 -4.62
C ASN A 263 -1.07 -0.05 -4.15
N ILE A 264 -1.69 0.82 -4.93
CA ILE A 264 -1.93 2.22 -4.58
C ILE A 264 -3.37 2.66 -4.90
N VAL A 265 -3.97 3.46 -4.02
CA VAL A 265 -5.21 4.15 -4.32
C VAL A 265 -4.90 5.32 -5.23
N HIS A 266 -5.35 5.25 -6.49
CA HIS A 266 -5.18 6.33 -7.47
C HIS A 266 -6.38 7.26 -7.43
N ILE A 267 -6.16 8.48 -6.93
CA ILE A 267 -7.16 9.54 -6.85
C ILE A 267 -6.88 10.53 -7.98
N ASP A 268 -7.71 10.48 -9.02
CA ASP A 268 -7.62 11.32 -10.20
C ASP A 268 -8.94 12.08 -10.41
N PRO A 269 -8.95 13.42 -10.31
CA PRO A 269 -10.17 14.19 -10.55
C PRO A 269 -10.69 14.03 -11.97
N ASP A 270 -9.83 13.79 -12.98
CA ASP A 270 -10.30 13.55 -14.34
C ASP A 270 -11.01 12.19 -14.47
N HIS A 271 -10.68 11.20 -13.63
CA HIS A 271 -11.43 9.95 -13.55
C HIS A 271 -12.85 10.20 -13.01
N PHE A 272 -12.99 10.97 -11.92
CA PHE A 272 -14.31 11.31 -11.38
C PHE A 272 -15.19 12.03 -12.38
N LYS A 273 -14.63 12.98 -13.14
CA LYS A 273 -15.38 13.67 -14.20
C LYS A 273 -15.87 12.70 -15.27
N GLY A 274 -15.00 11.78 -15.73
CA GLY A 274 -15.34 10.83 -16.79
C GLY A 274 -16.41 9.80 -16.40
N VAL A 275 -16.74 9.66 -15.12
CA VAL A 275 -17.82 8.76 -14.65
C VAL A 275 -19.09 9.51 -14.25
N MET A 276 -19.11 10.84 -14.33
CA MET A 276 -20.30 11.65 -14.08
C MET A 276 -21.37 11.37 -15.15
N PRO A 277 -22.64 11.12 -14.76
CA PRO A 277 -23.74 10.84 -15.70
C PRO A 277 -23.90 11.91 -16.80
N GLU A 278 -23.66 13.16 -16.46
CA GLU A 278 -23.79 14.31 -17.35
C GLU A 278 -22.56 14.62 -18.22
N TRP A 279 -21.46 13.88 -18.07
CA TRP A 279 -20.19 14.18 -18.73
C TRP A 279 -20.32 14.30 -20.26
N ASP A 280 -20.95 13.31 -20.90
CA ASP A 280 -21.13 13.29 -22.35
C ASP A 280 -22.00 14.46 -22.84
N ALA A 281 -23.00 14.87 -22.05
CA ALA A 281 -23.84 16.01 -22.39
C ALA A 281 -23.05 17.32 -22.36
N TYR A 282 -22.17 17.51 -21.38
CA TYR A 282 -21.26 18.66 -21.41
C TYR A 282 -20.27 18.61 -22.58
N VAL A 283 -19.78 17.42 -22.96
CA VAL A 283 -18.90 17.26 -24.14
C VAL A 283 -19.59 17.73 -25.41
N GLU A 284 -20.84 17.32 -25.63
CA GLU A 284 -21.62 17.78 -26.79
C GLU A 284 -21.97 19.27 -26.70
N HIS A 285 -22.28 19.78 -25.50
CA HIS A 285 -22.53 21.20 -25.29
C HIS A 285 -21.30 22.06 -25.61
N GLY A 286 -20.13 21.65 -25.14
CA GLY A 286 -18.85 22.29 -25.45
C GLY A 286 -18.56 22.30 -26.95
N LYS A 287 -18.78 21.18 -27.65
CA LYS A 287 -18.65 21.13 -29.12
C LYS A 287 -19.60 22.11 -29.81
N ARG A 288 -20.86 22.18 -29.37
CA ARG A 288 -21.88 23.09 -29.92
C ARG A 288 -21.50 24.56 -29.75
N LEU A 289 -20.93 24.92 -28.61
CA LEU A 289 -20.48 26.28 -28.32
C LEU A 289 -19.08 26.60 -28.86
N GLY A 290 -18.36 25.61 -29.36
CA GLY A 290 -16.96 25.76 -29.77
C GLY A 290 -16.01 25.97 -28.58
N ASP A 291 -16.42 25.57 -27.37
CA ASP A 291 -15.64 25.67 -26.14
C ASP A 291 -15.35 24.27 -25.57
N PRO A 292 -14.15 23.71 -25.83
CA PRO A 292 -13.77 22.38 -25.36
C PRO A 292 -13.47 22.31 -23.85
N ASP A 293 -13.49 23.42 -23.11
CA ASP A 293 -13.22 23.44 -21.67
C ASP A 293 -14.44 23.15 -20.82
N ILE A 294 -15.65 23.40 -21.36
CA ILE A 294 -16.94 23.24 -20.66
C ILE A 294 -17.04 21.92 -19.88
N PRO A 295 -16.74 20.74 -20.45
CA PRO A 295 -16.84 19.48 -19.68
C PRO A 295 -15.90 19.47 -18.48
N GLY A 296 -14.68 19.96 -18.67
CA GLY A 296 -13.68 20.01 -17.63
C GLY A 296 -14.05 20.98 -16.50
N SER A 297 -14.57 22.16 -16.84
CA SER A 297 -14.92 23.22 -15.90
C SER A 297 -16.20 22.94 -15.14
N GLN A 298 -17.26 22.52 -15.83
CA GLN A 298 -18.57 22.28 -15.22
C GLN A 298 -18.55 21.07 -14.27
N CYS A 299 -17.67 20.10 -14.50
CA CYS A 299 -17.47 18.98 -13.59
C CYS A 299 -16.37 19.22 -12.53
N HIS A 300 -15.66 20.36 -12.57
CA HIS A 300 -14.44 20.53 -11.77
C HIS A 300 -14.70 20.58 -10.27
N ARG A 301 -15.73 21.31 -9.84
CA ARG A 301 -16.01 21.53 -8.42
C ARG A 301 -16.39 20.23 -7.71
N GLU A 302 -17.33 19.47 -8.25
CA GLU A 302 -17.71 18.18 -7.65
C GLU A 302 -16.60 17.13 -7.77
N SER A 303 -15.85 17.06 -8.88
CA SER A 303 -14.73 16.11 -8.95
C SER A 303 -13.63 16.42 -7.92
N SER A 304 -13.43 17.70 -7.60
CA SER A 304 -12.52 18.11 -6.52
C SER A 304 -13.07 17.73 -5.15
N TYR A 305 -14.39 17.90 -4.93
CA TYR A 305 -15.06 17.41 -3.72
C TYR A 305 -14.88 15.91 -3.52
N MET A 306 -15.13 15.10 -4.57
CA MET A 306 -14.93 13.65 -4.53
C MET A 306 -13.47 13.26 -4.30
N GLN A 307 -12.52 14.01 -4.88
CA GLN A 307 -11.09 13.82 -4.60
C GLN A 307 -10.77 14.02 -3.11
N GLU A 308 -11.32 15.05 -2.47
CA GLU A 308 -11.12 15.28 -1.05
C GLU A 308 -11.73 14.17 -0.18
N LEU A 309 -12.94 13.70 -0.52
CA LEU A 309 -13.58 12.59 0.18
C LEU A 309 -12.77 11.29 0.05
N ALA A 310 -12.31 10.97 -1.16
CA ALA A 310 -11.47 9.80 -1.42
C ALA A 310 -10.14 9.88 -0.68
N LEU A 311 -9.52 11.07 -0.64
CA LEU A 311 -8.26 11.29 0.05
C LEU A 311 -8.42 11.06 1.55
N GLU A 312 -9.42 11.66 2.19
CA GLU A 312 -9.65 11.51 3.62
C GLU A 312 -9.97 10.07 4.01
N GLU A 313 -10.83 9.37 3.25
CA GLU A 313 -11.12 7.97 3.51
C GLU A 313 -9.86 7.10 3.41
N SER A 314 -9.06 7.28 2.36
CA SER A 314 -7.85 6.49 2.18
C SER A 314 -6.79 6.78 3.24
N LEU A 315 -6.72 8.03 3.74
CA LEU A 315 -5.89 8.39 4.90
C LEU A 315 -6.33 7.64 6.16
N GLN A 316 -7.64 7.62 6.45
CA GLN A 316 -8.19 6.90 7.61
C GLN A 316 -7.94 5.38 7.55
N ARG A 317 -7.78 4.83 6.35
CA ARG A 317 -7.45 3.41 6.12
C ARG A 317 -5.94 3.12 6.04
N SER A 318 -5.09 4.11 6.29
CA SER A 318 -3.62 4.04 6.16
C SER A 318 -3.15 3.36 4.86
N GLN A 319 -3.77 3.67 3.73
CA GLN A 319 -3.43 3.10 2.42
C GLN A 319 -2.31 3.88 1.73
N ASN A 320 -1.54 3.23 0.83
CA ASN A 320 -0.74 4.00 -0.13
C ASN A 320 -1.68 4.77 -1.06
N ILE A 321 -1.41 6.04 -1.28
CA ILE A 321 -2.24 6.95 -2.07
C ILE A 321 -1.39 7.63 -3.14
N TRP A 322 -1.91 7.71 -4.35
CA TRP A 322 -1.40 8.55 -5.42
C TRP A 322 -2.47 9.57 -5.78
N VAL A 323 -2.21 10.83 -5.50
CA VAL A 323 -3.05 11.97 -5.90
C VAL A 323 -2.52 12.54 -7.21
N ASP A 324 -3.27 12.39 -8.29
CA ASP A 324 -2.89 12.97 -9.58
C ASP A 324 -3.29 14.43 -9.69
N GLY A 325 -2.30 15.29 -9.93
CA GLY A 325 -2.51 16.73 -9.92
C GLY A 325 -1.45 17.52 -10.67
N SER A 326 -1.61 18.84 -10.63
CA SER A 326 -0.61 19.79 -11.13
C SER A 326 0.12 20.51 -10.01
N LEU A 327 -0.37 20.40 -8.76
CA LEU A 327 0.11 21.11 -7.56
C LEU A 327 0.24 22.63 -7.72
N ARG A 328 -0.51 23.25 -8.64
CA ARG A 328 -0.38 24.70 -8.96
C ARG A 328 -0.60 25.62 -7.76
N ASN A 329 -1.49 25.26 -6.83
CA ASN A 329 -1.76 26.03 -5.62
C ASN A 329 -0.88 25.52 -4.47
N ALA A 330 0.41 25.83 -4.54
CA ALA A 330 1.40 25.31 -3.59
C ALA A 330 1.06 25.70 -2.15
N GLU A 331 0.56 26.92 -1.94
CA GLU A 331 0.21 27.44 -0.62
C GLU A 331 -0.95 26.65 0.02
N TRP A 332 -1.92 26.20 -0.78
CA TRP A 332 -2.95 25.28 -0.29
C TRP A 332 -2.38 23.91 0.07
N PHE A 333 -1.52 23.34 -0.80
CA PHE A 333 -0.91 22.04 -0.54
C PHE A 333 0.04 22.03 0.67
N VAL A 334 0.69 23.16 1.01
CA VAL A 334 1.45 23.28 2.27
C VAL A 334 0.54 22.97 3.46
N ARG A 335 -0.65 23.57 3.52
CA ARG A 335 -1.61 23.32 4.60
C ARG A 335 -2.12 21.89 4.60
N VAL A 336 -2.35 21.31 3.42
CA VAL A 336 -2.71 19.89 3.30
C VAL A 336 -1.61 19.00 3.86
N PHE A 337 -0.33 19.31 3.58
CA PHE A 337 0.77 18.50 4.08
C PHE A 337 0.90 18.63 5.60
N GLU A 338 0.80 19.85 6.13
CA GLU A 338 0.80 20.12 7.58
C GLU A 338 -0.32 19.37 8.31
N ASP A 339 -1.56 19.46 7.79
CA ASP A 339 -2.73 18.76 8.33
C ASP A 339 -2.58 17.23 8.29
N VAL A 340 -2.05 16.68 7.19
CA VAL A 340 -1.77 15.24 7.09
C VAL A 340 -0.71 14.83 8.10
N ARG A 341 0.33 15.63 8.35
CA ARG A 341 1.33 15.31 9.37
C ARG A 341 0.76 15.31 10.78
N GLU A 342 -0.13 16.26 11.06
CA GLU A 342 -0.78 16.37 12.38
C GLU A 342 -1.73 15.20 12.63
N ARG A 343 -2.64 14.92 11.70
CA ARG A 343 -3.71 13.92 11.88
C ARG A 343 -3.27 12.50 11.54
N HIS A 344 -2.32 12.34 10.62
CA HIS A 344 -1.88 11.07 10.07
C HIS A 344 -0.33 10.95 10.05
N PRO A 345 0.36 11.05 11.20
CA PRO A 345 1.82 11.14 11.28
C PRO A 345 2.57 9.94 10.70
N ALA A 346 1.90 8.80 10.53
CA ALA A 346 2.47 7.60 9.90
C ALA A 346 2.74 7.79 8.39
N TYR A 347 2.03 8.70 7.72
CA TYR A 347 2.17 8.93 6.29
C TYR A 347 3.50 9.54 5.91
N GLN A 348 4.06 9.03 4.82
CA GLN A 348 5.22 9.61 4.15
C GLN A 348 4.75 10.38 2.91
N ILE A 349 5.19 11.62 2.76
CA ILE A 349 4.76 12.47 1.64
C ILE A 349 5.83 12.45 0.55
N ALA A 350 5.43 12.08 -0.67
CA ALA A 350 6.31 12.11 -1.83
C ALA A 350 5.76 13.05 -2.92
N ILE A 351 6.67 13.70 -3.64
CA ILE A 351 6.36 14.47 -4.84
C ILE A 351 7.07 13.83 -6.03
N PHE A 352 6.32 13.42 -7.04
CA PHE A 352 6.87 12.97 -8.34
C PHE A 352 6.67 14.08 -9.36
N GLU A 353 7.72 14.85 -9.61
CA GLU A 353 7.76 15.87 -10.64
C GLU A 353 8.06 15.22 -11.99
N VAL A 354 7.12 15.29 -12.93
CA VAL A 354 7.31 14.81 -14.30
C VAL A 354 7.52 16.01 -15.21
N THR A 355 8.63 16.00 -15.93
CA THR A 355 9.07 17.09 -16.81
C THR A 355 9.22 16.60 -18.25
N ALA A 356 9.11 17.51 -19.21
CA ALA A 356 9.47 17.30 -20.62
C ALA A 356 9.69 18.67 -21.28
N PRO A 357 10.46 18.76 -22.38
CA PRO A 357 10.56 19.96 -23.18
C PRO A 357 9.19 20.52 -23.58
N GLU A 358 9.01 21.83 -23.47
CA GLU A 358 7.72 22.51 -23.74
C GLU A 358 7.13 22.16 -25.11
N HIS A 359 7.95 22.13 -26.16
CA HIS A 359 7.49 21.76 -27.50
C HIS A 359 6.89 20.34 -27.57
N LEU A 360 7.42 19.39 -26.78
CA LEU A 360 6.85 18.03 -26.69
C LEU A 360 5.55 18.03 -25.91
N VAL A 361 5.45 18.82 -24.83
CA VAL A 361 4.21 18.98 -24.06
C VAL A 361 3.10 19.50 -24.98
N ARG A 362 3.37 20.56 -25.73
CA ARG A 362 2.45 21.17 -26.71
C ARG A 362 2.01 20.17 -27.77
N LYS A 363 2.97 19.43 -28.35
CA LYS A 363 2.68 18.37 -29.33
C LYS A 363 1.74 17.31 -28.76
N ARG A 364 2.00 16.82 -27.53
CA ARG A 364 1.16 15.80 -26.86
C ARG A 364 -0.24 16.32 -26.53
N VAL A 365 -0.35 17.59 -26.12
CA VAL A 365 -1.65 18.24 -25.90
C VAL A 365 -2.45 18.30 -27.20
N ALA A 366 -1.82 18.71 -28.31
CA ALA A 366 -2.47 18.73 -29.62
C ALA A 366 -2.88 17.33 -30.12
N GLU A 367 -2.05 16.32 -29.88
CA GLU A 367 -2.37 14.91 -30.16
C GLU A 367 -3.56 14.41 -29.32
N ARG A 368 -3.58 14.74 -28.02
CA ARG A 368 -4.71 14.41 -27.13
C ARG A 368 -5.99 15.11 -27.60
N ALA A 369 -5.93 16.39 -27.92
CA ALA A 369 -7.07 17.15 -28.43
C ALA A 369 -7.65 16.51 -29.70
N ARG A 370 -6.81 16.10 -30.64
CA ARG A 370 -7.25 15.39 -31.85
C ARG A 370 -7.89 14.03 -31.57
N ARG A 371 -7.37 13.28 -30.58
CA ARG A 371 -7.85 11.92 -30.29
C ARG A 371 -9.14 11.89 -29.47
N ILE A 372 -9.27 12.76 -28.48
CA ILE A 372 -10.35 12.69 -27.49
C ILE A 372 -11.19 13.97 -27.42
N GLY A 373 -10.95 14.95 -28.31
CA GLY A 373 -11.67 16.23 -28.33
C GLY A 373 -11.30 17.21 -27.21
N ARG A 374 -10.42 16.82 -26.28
CA ARG A 374 -10.03 17.67 -25.13
C ARG A 374 -8.84 18.56 -25.48
N SER A 375 -9.13 19.79 -25.88
CA SER A 375 -8.13 20.85 -26.04
C SER A 375 -7.75 21.44 -24.67
N ILE A 376 -6.67 22.22 -24.62
CA ILE A 376 -6.28 22.99 -23.45
C ILE A 376 -5.94 24.39 -23.95
N PRO A 377 -6.51 25.47 -23.40
CA PRO A 377 -6.17 26.82 -23.81
C PRO A 377 -4.69 27.10 -23.60
N GLU A 378 -4.14 27.82 -24.57
CA GLU A 378 -2.72 28.15 -24.62
C GLU A 378 -2.23 28.88 -23.35
N ALA A 379 -3.02 29.84 -22.88
CA ALA A 379 -2.73 30.57 -21.66
C ALA A 379 -2.67 29.63 -20.43
N THR A 380 -3.60 28.70 -20.32
CA THR A 380 -3.66 27.71 -19.23
C THR A 380 -2.48 26.74 -19.30
N LEU A 381 -2.07 26.31 -20.49
CA LEU A 381 -0.90 25.45 -20.68
C LEU A 381 0.40 26.17 -20.29
N THR A 382 0.58 27.40 -20.77
CA THR A 382 1.75 28.24 -20.45
C THR A 382 1.84 28.51 -18.94
N ALA A 383 0.72 28.87 -18.29
CA ALA A 383 0.67 29.03 -16.84
C ALA A 383 1.02 27.72 -16.11
N SER A 384 0.55 26.58 -16.62
CA SER A 384 0.87 25.28 -16.06
C SER A 384 2.36 24.94 -16.12
N ILE A 385 3.04 25.29 -17.21
CA ILE A 385 4.47 25.00 -17.37
C ILE A 385 5.28 25.82 -16.37
N LYS A 386 4.97 27.11 -16.24
CA LYS A 386 5.66 28.04 -15.33
C LYS A 386 5.40 27.73 -13.85
N ALA A 387 4.23 27.21 -13.51
CA ALA A 387 3.86 26.98 -12.12
C ALA A 387 4.59 25.79 -11.47
N VAL A 388 5.00 24.77 -12.23
CA VAL A 388 5.54 23.51 -11.67
C VAL A 388 6.77 23.74 -10.81
N GLU A 389 7.75 24.50 -11.31
CA GLU A 389 9.00 24.77 -10.59
C GLU A 389 8.74 25.47 -9.26
N ARG A 390 7.92 26.54 -9.30
CA ARG A 390 7.51 27.25 -8.08
C ARG A 390 6.83 26.31 -7.09
N SER A 391 5.89 25.49 -7.55
CA SER A 391 5.17 24.57 -6.68
C SER A 391 6.10 23.55 -6.02
N VAL A 392 7.02 22.97 -6.77
CA VAL A 392 7.99 22.00 -6.25
C VAL A 392 8.90 22.67 -5.21
N LEU A 393 9.44 23.86 -5.49
CA LEU A 393 10.30 24.57 -4.55
C LEU A 393 9.59 24.93 -3.24
N THR A 394 8.33 25.35 -3.31
CA THR A 394 7.52 25.68 -2.13
C THR A 394 7.15 24.44 -1.31
N LEU A 395 6.85 23.31 -1.96
CA LEU A 395 6.37 22.09 -1.29
C LEU A 395 7.49 21.17 -0.82
N MET A 396 8.67 21.22 -1.45
CA MET A 396 9.80 20.35 -1.13
C MET A 396 10.17 20.32 0.36
N PRO A 397 10.18 21.44 1.12
CA PRO A 397 10.48 21.40 2.56
C PRO A 397 9.49 20.58 3.40
N ASN A 398 8.28 20.36 2.90
CA ASN A 398 7.20 19.65 3.59
C ASN A 398 7.04 18.19 3.12
N ALA A 399 7.83 17.76 2.12
CA ALA A 399 7.83 16.40 1.58
C ALA A 399 9.02 15.58 2.10
N ASP A 400 8.84 14.27 2.29
CA ASP A 400 9.93 13.34 2.67
C ASP A 400 10.79 12.93 1.47
N PHE A 401 10.20 13.01 0.28
CA PHE A 401 10.78 12.54 -0.95
C PHE A 401 10.31 13.37 -2.14
N LEU A 402 11.24 13.73 -3.02
CA LEU A 402 10.99 14.36 -4.30
C LEU A 402 11.76 13.58 -5.36
N ALA A 403 11.11 13.14 -6.44
CA ALA A 403 11.76 12.62 -7.63
C ALA A 403 11.41 13.48 -8.84
N SER A 404 12.42 13.91 -9.59
CA SER A 404 12.28 14.60 -10.86
C SER A 404 12.54 13.65 -12.01
N ILE A 405 11.51 13.43 -12.84
CA ILE A 405 11.44 12.41 -13.89
C ILE A 405 11.35 13.14 -15.23
N ASP A 406 12.36 12.99 -16.07
CA ASP A 406 12.35 13.45 -17.45
C ASP A 406 11.60 12.45 -18.35
N ASN A 407 10.54 12.93 -18.99
CA ASN A 407 9.71 12.20 -19.92
C ASN A 407 9.85 12.73 -21.37
N SER A 408 11.03 13.25 -21.71
CA SER A 408 11.40 13.68 -23.06
C SER A 408 11.57 12.52 -24.06
N ALA A 409 12.04 11.36 -23.58
CA ALA A 409 12.31 10.18 -24.38
C ALA A 409 11.18 9.14 -24.32
N SER A 410 11.33 8.04 -25.07
CA SER A 410 10.44 6.87 -24.99
C SER A 410 10.54 6.12 -23.67
N THR A 411 11.63 6.33 -22.92
CA THR A 411 11.87 5.75 -21.60
C THR A 411 12.06 6.90 -20.61
N PRO A 412 11.19 7.04 -19.59
CA PRO A 412 11.36 8.01 -18.52
C PRO A 412 12.72 7.87 -17.84
N ARG A 413 13.36 8.99 -17.53
CA ARG A 413 14.68 9.05 -16.89
C ARG A 413 14.59 9.80 -15.56
N LEU A 414 15.10 9.22 -14.49
CA LEU A 414 15.26 9.93 -13.22
C LEU A 414 16.38 10.96 -13.36
N ARG A 415 16.06 12.26 -13.31
CA ARG A 415 17.05 13.33 -13.37
C ARG A 415 17.77 13.47 -12.03
N TYR A 416 16.98 13.60 -10.98
CA TYR A 416 17.45 13.66 -9.60
C TYR A 416 16.33 13.23 -8.66
N PHE A 417 16.70 12.94 -7.43
CA PHE A 417 15.76 12.94 -6.33
C PHE A 417 16.36 13.64 -5.13
N ALA A 418 15.52 14.29 -4.36
CA ALA A 418 15.82 14.75 -3.02
C ALA A 418 15.04 13.87 -2.06
N SER A 419 15.75 13.03 -1.31
CA SER A 419 15.24 12.57 -0.03
C SER A 419 16.12 13.21 1.04
N ILE A 420 15.75 13.08 2.31
CA ILE A 420 16.68 13.37 3.42
C ILE A 420 18.03 12.60 3.24
N ASN A 421 18.09 11.62 2.33
CA ASN A 421 19.28 11.02 1.74
C ASN A 421 19.45 11.37 0.23
N ARG A 422 20.62 11.89 -0.19
CA ARG A 422 20.91 12.47 -1.53
C ARG A 422 21.62 11.52 -2.53
N SER A 423 21.40 10.21 -2.48
CA SER A 423 22.30 9.24 -3.15
C SER A 423 22.07 8.96 -4.65
N GLY A 424 20.97 9.37 -5.28
CA GLY A 424 20.78 9.22 -6.74
C GLY A 424 20.49 7.81 -7.31
N VAL A 425 20.24 6.76 -6.49
CA VAL A 425 20.05 5.37 -6.95
C VAL A 425 18.57 4.89 -6.94
N TRP A 426 18.08 4.34 -8.07
CA TRP A 426 16.74 3.73 -8.19
C TRP A 426 16.46 2.63 -7.17
N SER A 427 17.48 1.86 -6.76
CA SER A 427 17.33 0.80 -5.75
C SER A 427 16.84 1.34 -4.40
N HIS A 428 17.12 2.60 -4.06
CA HIS A 428 16.60 3.23 -2.84
C HIS A 428 15.13 3.61 -2.98
N VAL A 429 14.70 4.00 -4.19
CA VAL A 429 13.29 4.24 -4.52
C VAL A 429 12.55 2.90 -4.52
N ALA A 430 13.06 1.90 -5.23
CA ALA A 430 12.51 0.55 -5.28
C ALA A 430 12.43 -0.07 -3.89
N ALA A 431 13.46 0.06 -3.05
CA ALA A 431 13.35 -0.29 -1.65
C ALA A 431 12.16 0.45 -1.05
N ARG A 432 12.16 1.78 -0.96
CA ARG A 432 11.11 2.54 -0.26
C ARG A 432 9.67 2.36 -0.76
N PHE A 433 9.45 2.22 -2.07
CA PHE A 433 8.13 2.23 -2.70
C PHE A 433 7.67 0.86 -3.19
N ALA A 434 8.59 -0.03 -3.57
CA ALA A 434 8.26 -1.37 -4.03
C ALA A 434 8.23 -2.40 -2.89
N HIS A 435 8.43 -1.98 -1.64
CA HIS A 435 8.23 -2.83 -0.46
C HIS A 435 6.78 -3.34 -0.41
N THR A 436 6.49 -4.42 -1.12
CA THR A 436 5.64 -5.45 -0.55
C THR A 436 6.30 -5.82 0.76
N LEU A 437 5.63 -5.53 1.87
CA LEU A 437 6.06 -6.00 3.19
C LEU A 437 6.42 -7.49 3.04
N PRO A 438 7.61 -7.93 3.51
CA PRO A 438 7.98 -9.33 3.40
C PRO A 438 6.84 -10.17 3.96
N SER A 439 6.37 -11.12 3.16
CA SER A 439 5.40 -12.10 3.62
C SER A 439 6.09 -13.07 4.56
N PRO A 440 5.35 -13.79 5.43
CA PRO A 440 5.94 -14.85 6.24
C PRO A 440 6.77 -15.83 5.38
N ALA A 441 6.30 -16.14 4.16
CA ALA A 441 6.95 -17.04 3.20
C ALA A 441 8.32 -16.58 2.69
N ASP A 442 8.69 -15.30 2.86
CA ASP A 442 10.00 -14.77 2.47
C ASP A 442 11.10 -15.11 3.48
N PHE A 443 10.74 -15.61 4.67
CA PHE A 443 11.70 -16.04 5.67
C PHE A 443 12.42 -17.33 5.22
N PRO A 444 13.77 -17.45 5.36
CA PRO A 444 14.67 -16.58 6.14
C PRO A 444 15.38 -15.49 5.32
N LYS A 445 14.98 -15.20 4.08
CA LYS A 445 15.62 -14.13 3.28
C LYS A 445 15.24 -12.74 3.78
N ALA A 446 14.01 -12.60 4.25
CA ALA A 446 13.49 -11.41 4.88
C ALA A 446 12.59 -11.80 6.06
N LEU A 447 12.51 -10.94 7.08
CA LEU A 447 11.61 -11.14 8.20
C LEU A 447 10.36 -10.28 7.98
N ALA A 448 9.19 -10.94 7.98
CA ALA A 448 7.91 -10.26 7.91
C ALA A 448 7.77 -9.26 9.07
N PRO A 449 7.11 -8.11 8.86
CA PRO A 449 6.90 -7.17 9.95
C PRO A 449 6.15 -7.81 11.12
N PHE A 450 6.48 -7.38 12.33
CA PHE A 450 5.73 -7.76 13.51
C PHE A 450 4.67 -6.70 13.78
N PHE A 451 3.42 -7.11 13.81
CA PHE A 451 2.33 -6.27 14.29
C PHE A 451 2.29 -6.32 15.81
N LEU A 452 2.00 -5.20 16.45
CA LEU A 452 1.97 -5.09 17.89
C LEU A 452 0.55 -4.81 18.36
N SER A 453 0.07 -5.64 19.28
CA SER A 453 -1.27 -5.52 19.85
C SER A 453 -1.19 -5.25 21.34
N ARG A 454 -1.90 -4.22 21.82
CA ARG A 454 -1.92 -3.88 23.24
C ARG A 454 -2.56 -5.00 24.05
N VAL A 455 -1.84 -5.54 25.03
CA VAL A 455 -2.38 -6.52 25.98
C VAL A 455 -3.10 -5.76 27.10
N ARG A 456 -4.38 -6.06 27.31
CA ARG A 456 -5.23 -5.40 28.31
C ARG A 456 -5.48 -6.33 29.49
N GLY A 457 -5.26 -5.85 30.71
CA GLY A 457 -5.55 -6.60 31.93
C GLY A 457 -4.51 -7.67 32.29
N ALA A 458 -3.37 -7.70 31.61
CA ALA A 458 -2.21 -8.49 32.00
C ALA A 458 -1.16 -7.62 32.70
N SER A 459 -0.44 -8.21 33.65
CA SER A 459 0.73 -7.61 34.30
C SER A 459 1.94 -8.54 34.21
N ILE A 460 3.10 -8.04 34.57
CA ILE A 460 4.33 -8.82 34.69
C ILE A 460 4.85 -8.64 36.10
N GLU A 461 5.02 -9.76 36.80
CA GLU A 461 5.70 -9.81 38.07
C GLU A 461 7.16 -10.21 37.83
N LEU A 462 8.07 -9.33 38.23
CA LEU A 462 9.51 -9.57 38.15
C LEU A 462 9.97 -10.32 39.40
N GLY A 463 11.03 -11.12 39.28
CA GLY A 463 11.70 -11.71 40.45
C GLY A 463 12.22 -10.66 41.44
N SER A 464 12.71 -11.11 42.60
CA SER A 464 13.11 -10.27 43.75
C SER A 464 14.23 -9.25 43.51
N GLY A 465 14.75 -9.12 42.28
CA GLY A 465 15.85 -8.24 41.92
C GLY A 465 15.49 -6.96 41.16
N GLY A 466 14.20 -6.64 40.93
CA GLY A 466 13.82 -5.48 40.10
C GLY A 466 14.18 -5.65 38.63
N LEU A 467 13.99 -4.62 37.79
CA LEU A 467 14.23 -4.69 36.35
C LEU A 467 15.74 -4.61 36.02
N GLN A 468 16.30 -5.63 35.38
CA GLN A 468 17.72 -5.63 35.04
C GLN A 468 18.03 -4.75 33.82
N CYS A 469 18.89 -3.75 34.00
CA CYS A 469 19.29 -2.80 32.96
C CYS A 469 20.73 -3.00 32.49
N ILE A 470 21.04 -2.62 31.25
CA ILE A 470 22.40 -2.71 30.68
C ILE A 470 23.43 -1.88 31.46
N ALA A 471 22.99 -0.80 32.11
CA ALA A 471 23.86 0.13 32.83
C ALA A 471 24.62 -0.51 34.00
N ASP A 472 24.18 -1.67 34.48
CA ASP A 472 24.68 -2.27 35.72
C ASP A 472 26.02 -3.00 35.56
N GLY A 473 26.61 -3.00 34.36
CA GLY A 473 27.91 -3.64 34.08
C GLY A 473 27.95 -5.15 34.33
N GLY A 474 26.79 -5.76 34.64
CA GLY A 474 26.61 -7.16 34.95
C GLY A 474 26.65 -8.05 33.71
N ARG A 475 26.73 -9.37 33.95
CA ARG A 475 26.58 -10.37 32.88
C ARG A 475 25.22 -10.18 32.21
N LEU A 476 25.21 -10.15 30.87
CA LEU A 476 24.02 -9.96 30.04
C LEU A 476 23.08 -11.19 30.09
N GLN A 477 22.40 -11.41 31.22
CA GLN A 477 21.49 -12.54 31.42
C GLN A 477 20.03 -12.12 31.23
N CYS A 478 19.19 -13.06 30.79
CA CYS A 478 17.73 -12.86 30.80
C CYS A 478 17.22 -12.82 32.24
N GLN A 479 16.18 -12.03 32.45
CA GLN A 479 15.48 -11.94 33.73
C GLN A 479 14.27 -12.87 33.73
N ALA A 480 14.08 -13.62 34.82
CA ALA A 480 12.86 -14.40 35.02
C ALA A 480 11.70 -13.48 35.42
N GLY A 481 10.53 -13.70 34.82
CA GLY A 481 9.31 -13.01 35.15
C GLY A 481 8.10 -13.94 35.10
N THR A 482 6.95 -13.44 35.53
CA THR A 482 5.66 -14.12 35.43
C THR A 482 4.65 -13.19 34.80
N VAL A 483 4.12 -13.54 33.63
CA VAL A 483 2.95 -12.85 33.07
C VAL A 483 1.72 -13.30 33.85
N VAL A 484 0.98 -12.36 34.41
CA VAL A 484 -0.27 -12.61 35.13
C VAL A 484 -1.42 -12.13 34.26
N THR A 485 -2.32 -13.05 33.93
CA THR A 485 -3.57 -12.75 33.21
C THR A 485 -4.77 -13.14 34.06
N LYS A 486 -5.98 -12.91 33.55
CA LYS A 486 -7.22 -13.36 34.23
C LYS A 486 -7.31 -14.88 34.39
N LEU A 487 -6.65 -15.65 33.52
CA LEU A 487 -6.75 -17.11 33.47
C LEU A 487 -5.60 -17.83 34.15
N GLY A 488 -4.53 -17.12 34.55
CA GLY A 488 -3.43 -17.76 35.24
C GLY A 488 -2.15 -16.95 35.26
N ARG A 489 -1.10 -17.65 35.68
CA ARG A 489 0.25 -17.12 35.87
C ARG A 489 1.19 -17.95 35.00
N PHE A 490 1.92 -17.29 34.12
CA PHE A 490 2.74 -17.93 33.11
C PHE A 490 4.20 -17.52 33.28
N PRO A 491 5.12 -18.46 33.59
CA PRO A 491 6.54 -18.15 33.67
C PRO A 491 7.07 -17.74 32.30
N VAL A 492 7.76 -16.62 32.27
CA VAL A 492 8.39 -16.04 31.07
C VAL A 492 9.83 -15.64 31.35
N GLN A 493 10.57 -15.40 30.29
CA GLN A 493 11.86 -14.73 30.35
C GLN A 493 11.74 -13.34 29.72
N LEU A 494 12.50 -12.39 30.24
CA LEU A 494 12.62 -11.06 29.68
C LEU A 494 14.06 -10.85 29.20
N SER A 495 14.22 -10.20 28.05
CA SER A 495 15.49 -9.64 27.66
C SER A 495 15.92 -8.57 28.65
N LEU A 496 17.19 -8.16 28.58
CA LEU A 496 17.63 -6.96 29.28
C LEU A 496 16.77 -5.76 28.89
N ALA A 497 16.47 -4.93 29.87
CA ALA A 497 15.80 -3.67 29.62
C ALA A 497 16.78 -2.70 28.96
N ASN A 498 16.32 -2.05 27.89
CA ASN A 498 17.04 -0.99 27.22
C ASN A 498 16.28 0.32 27.30
N ARG A 499 17.01 1.43 27.37
CA ARG A 499 16.41 2.78 27.37
C ARG A 499 15.61 3.00 26.08
N VAL A 500 14.41 3.56 26.22
CA VAL A 500 13.62 4.02 25.08
C VAL A 500 14.30 5.25 24.48
N THR A 501 14.94 5.08 23.32
CA THR A 501 15.65 6.15 22.59
C THR A 501 14.77 6.92 21.62
N LEU A 502 13.49 6.59 21.57
CA LEU A 502 12.53 7.12 20.61
C LEU A 502 12.05 8.51 21.06
N GLY A 503 11.94 9.46 20.12
CA GLY A 503 11.32 10.78 20.37
C GLY A 503 9.81 10.69 20.54
N THR A 504 9.16 11.74 21.05
CA THR A 504 7.72 11.75 21.41
C THR A 504 6.78 11.30 20.29
N GLU A 505 6.94 11.86 19.09
CA GLU A 505 6.13 11.48 17.92
C GLU A 505 6.31 10.00 17.55
N ALA A 506 7.56 9.53 17.55
CA ALA A 506 7.89 8.16 17.20
C ALA A 506 7.43 7.16 18.27
N ARG A 507 7.37 7.57 19.55
CA ARG A 507 6.72 6.82 20.63
C ARG A 507 5.23 6.68 20.36
N HIS A 508 4.56 7.76 19.97
CA HIS A 508 3.12 7.76 19.70
C HIS A 508 2.78 6.79 18.55
N VAL A 509 3.49 6.88 17.42
CA VAL A 509 3.29 5.98 16.25
C VAL A 509 3.57 4.51 16.61
N ALA A 510 4.58 4.25 17.42
CA ALA A 510 4.91 2.89 17.87
C ALA A 510 4.02 2.39 19.02
N GLY A 511 3.03 3.17 19.47
CA GLY A 511 2.11 2.79 20.54
C GLY A 511 2.81 2.64 21.90
N LEU A 512 3.91 3.37 22.11
CA LEU A 512 4.63 3.40 23.37
C LEU A 512 3.94 4.35 24.35
N PRO A 513 3.82 3.97 25.64
CA PRO A 513 3.43 4.92 26.68
C PRO A 513 4.36 6.12 26.71
N GLU A 514 3.81 7.32 26.87
CA GLU A 514 4.58 8.56 26.90
C GLU A 514 5.69 8.53 27.96
N LYS A 515 5.39 7.96 29.14
CA LYS A 515 6.30 7.81 30.28
C LYS A 515 7.29 6.64 30.15
N ALA A 516 7.26 5.86 29.07
CA ALA A 516 8.16 4.72 28.92
C ALA A 516 9.62 5.18 28.91
N ALA A 517 10.38 4.76 29.90
CA ALA A 517 11.81 5.02 30.03
C ALA A 517 12.64 3.81 29.58
N ALA A 518 12.13 2.60 29.80
CA ALA A 518 12.78 1.36 29.43
C ALA A 518 11.82 0.40 28.68
N VAL A 519 12.40 -0.48 27.87
CA VAL A 519 11.70 -1.54 27.14
C VAL A 519 12.47 -2.85 27.26
N ALA A 520 11.76 -3.94 27.52
CA ALA A 520 12.28 -5.30 27.51
C ALA A 520 11.42 -6.18 26.59
N PHE A 521 12.04 -7.10 25.87
CA PHE A 521 11.32 -8.12 25.11
C PHE A 521 10.93 -9.26 26.05
N VAL A 522 9.64 -9.58 26.10
CA VAL A 522 9.08 -10.73 26.82
C VAL A 522 9.09 -11.92 25.85
N TYR A 523 9.87 -12.94 26.18
CA TYR A 523 9.93 -14.17 25.40
C TYR A 523 8.66 -15.03 25.59
N PRO A 524 8.36 -15.92 24.63
CA PRO A 524 7.27 -16.89 24.78
C PRO A 524 7.33 -17.66 26.10
N ALA A 525 6.17 -18.02 26.63
CA ALA A 525 6.06 -18.75 27.88
C ALA A 525 6.75 -20.12 27.80
N VAL A 526 7.56 -20.44 28.81
CA VAL A 526 8.35 -21.66 28.82
C VAL A 526 7.48 -22.82 29.30
N GLY A 527 7.55 -23.96 28.61
CA GLY A 527 6.89 -25.20 29.03
C GLY A 527 5.44 -25.35 28.60
N TYR A 528 4.95 -24.52 27.68
CA TYR A 528 3.60 -24.61 27.12
C TYR A 528 3.67 -24.87 25.61
N ASP A 529 2.96 -25.92 25.15
CA ASP A 529 2.85 -26.22 23.71
C ASP A 529 1.91 -25.26 22.98
N SER A 530 0.91 -24.73 23.70
CA SER A 530 -0.02 -23.71 23.21
C SER A 530 -0.62 -22.94 24.38
N ALA A 531 -0.98 -21.67 24.15
CA ALA A 531 -1.63 -20.86 25.17
C ALA A 531 -3.13 -21.21 25.27
N PRO A 532 -3.76 -21.06 26.46
CA PRO A 532 -5.18 -21.34 26.63
C PRO A 532 -6.06 -20.62 25.61
N LYS A 533 -7.01 -21.35 25.01
CA LYS A 533 -7.92 -20.81 23.98
C LYS A 533 -8.85 -19.72 24.50
N ASP A 534 -9.11 -19.69 25.80
CA ASP A 534 -10.00 -18.70 26.42
C ASP A 534 -9.31 -17.35 26.70
N LEU A 535 -7.98 -17.25 26.49
CA LEU A 535 -7.26 -15.98 26.56
C LEU A 535 -7.68 -15.06 25.41
N ALA A 536 -7.65 -13.75 25.67
CA ALA A 536 -7.76 -12.76 24.62
C ALA A 536 -6.63 -12.95 23.59
N GLU A 537 -6.89 -12.62 22.32
CA GLU A 537 -5.94 -12.86 21.23
C GLU A 537 -4.56 -12.24 21.48
N ALA A 538 -4.51 -11.02 22.04
CA ALA A 538 -3.26 -10.36 22.39
C ALA A 538 -2.51 -11.07 23.55
N GLU A 539 -3.22 -11.58 24.55
CA GLU A 539 -2.61 -12.36 25.65
C GLU A 539 -2.06 -13.69 25.11
N ARG A 540 -2.82 -14.38 24.26
CA ARG A 540 -2.37 -15.61 23.61
C ARG A 540 -1.12 -15.37 22.77
N SER A 541 -1.13 -14.31 21.96
CA SER A 541 0.00 -13.89 21.14
C SER A 541 1.24 -13.54 21.98
N LEU A 542 1.06 -12.90 23.14
CA LEU A 542 2.16 -12.62 24.07
C LEU A 542 2.83 -13.92 24.56
N LEU A 543 2.03 -14.92 24.94
CA LEU A 543 2.55 -16.18 25.46
C LEU A 543 3.16 -17.06 24.36
N GLU A 544 2.64 -16.97 23.13
CA GLU A 544 3.10 -17.81 22.01
C GLU A 544 4.26 -17.17 21.25
N LEU A 545 4.19 -15.88 20.91
CA LEU A 545 5.16 -15.19 20.05
C LEU A 545 6.08 -14.24 20.81
N GLY A 546 5.73 -13.89 22.05
CA GLY A 546 6.41 -12.88 22.84
C GLY A 546 5.83 -11.48 22.65
N GLY A 547 6.48 -10.47 23.24
CA GLY A 547 6.00 -9.10 23.21
C GLY A 547 7.01 -8.11 23.79
N PHE A 548 6.59 -6.86 23.97
CA PHE A 548 7.39 -5.78 24.52
C PHE A 548 6.73 -5.27 25.80
N ALA A 549 7.47 -5.31 26.90
CA ALA A 549 7.09 -4.71 28.17
C ALA A 549 7.77 -3.34 28.30
N TYR A 550 7.00 -2.34 28.69
CA TYR A 550 7.48 -0.96 28.83
C TYR A 550 7.37 -0.53 30.28
N PHE A 551 8.45 0.08 30.78
CA PHE A 551 8.60 0.50 32.17
C PHE A 551 8.89 1.99 32.24
N ASP A 552 8.45 2.66 33.30
CA ASP A 552 8.85 4.04 33.60
C ASP A 552 10.23 4.09 34.30
N THR A 553 10.59 5.27 34.82
CA THR A 553 11.84 5.50 35.54
C THR A 553 11.88 4.84 36.93
N ASP A 554 10.73 4.47 37.48
CA ASP A 554 10.58 3.81 38.78
C ASP A 554 10.38 2.29 38.61
N GLU A 555 10.74 1.77 37.42
CA GLU A 555 10.63 0.38 37.00
C GLU A 555 9.18 -0.17 37.06
N GLN A 556 8.18 0.71 37.08
CA GLN A 556 6.79 0.29 37.06
C GLN A 556 6.35 -0.06 35.65
N LEU A 557 5.68 -1.20 35.52
CA LEU A 557 5.13 -1.65 34.25
C LEU A 557 4.01 -0.71 33.79
N LEU A 558 4.23 -0.02 32.68
CA LEU A 558 3.24 0.85 32.05
C LEU A 558 2.36 0.11 31.04
N ALA A 559 2.94 -0.90 30.37
CA ALA A 559 2.35 -1.49 29.19
C ALA A 559 2.98 -2.81 28.76
N ILE A 560 2.18 -3.63 28.08
CA ILE A 560 2.64 -4.79 27.33
C ILE A 560 2.02 -4.75 25.93
N ASN A 561 2.84 -4.86 24.89
CA ASN A 561 2.38 -5.03 23.52
C ASN A 561 2.84 -6.41 23.01
N ALA A 562 1.90 -7.27 22.64
CA ALA A 562 2.18 -8.60 22.10
C ALA A 562 2.57 -8.53 20.61
N VAL A 563 3.47 -9.40 20.17
CA VAL A 563 3.73 -9.62 18.73
C VAL A 563 2.59 -10.45 18.15
N SER A 564 1.94 -9.94 17.11
CA SER A 564 0.86 -10.59 16.37
C SER A 564 1.31 -10.94 14.94
N GLY A 565 0.84 -12.08 14.43
CA GLY A 565 1.06 -12.51 13.04
C GLY A 565 0.15 -11.84 12.01
N CYS A 566 -0.90 -11.13 12.45
CA CYS A 566 -1.91 -10.51 11.59
C CYS A 566 -2.25 -9.09 12.06
N SER A 567 -2.66 -8.23 11.11
CA SER A 567 -3.26 -6.93 11.41
C SER A 567 -4.62 -7.16 12.07
N LEU A 568 -4.78 -6.76 13.33
CA LEU A 568 -6.07 -6.70 14.01
C LEU A 568 -6.83 -5.44 13.57
N GLU A 569 -8.12 -5.36 13.92
CA GLU A 569 -9.08 -4.32 13.50
C GLU A 569 -8.73 -2.86 13.91
N GLN A 570 -7.59 -2.62 14.55
CA GLN A 570 -7.07 -1.28 14.86
C GLN A 570 -5.69 -1.12 14.24
N PRO A 571 -5.31 0.08 13.76
CA PRO A 571 -4.04 0.31 13.08
C PRO A 571 -2.89 -0.16 13.99
N PRO A 572 -2.30 -1.34 13.72
CA PRO A 572 -1.36 -1.92 14.65
C PRO A 572 -0.04 -1.17 14.54
N SER A 573 0.53 -0.78 15.68
CA SER A 573 1.94 -0.39 15.70
C SER A 573 2.77 -1.54 15.12
N MET A 574 3.72 -1.26 14.23
CA MET A 574 4.43 -2.30 13.48
C MET A 574 5.94 -2.15 13.57
N LEU A 575 6.64 -3.27 13.71
CA LEU A 575 8.09 -3.35 13.61
C LEU A 575 8.47 -3.94 12.25
N GLN A 576 9.07 -3.12 11.38
CA GLN A 576 9.72 -3.58 10.15
C GLN A 576 11.18 -3.92 10.40
N PHE A 577 11.68 -4.85 9.60
CA PHE A 577 13.05 -5.32 9.69
C PHE A 577 13.85 -4.93 8.46
N GLY A 578 15.15 -4.67 8.69
CA GLY A 578 16.10 -4.38 7.63
C GLY A 578 16.57 -5.65 6.93
N ALA A 579 17.53 -5.47 6.04
CA ALA A 579 18.13 -6.59 5.33
C ALA A 579 18.77 -7.59 6.30
N LEU A 580 18.67 -8.87 5.94
CA LEU A 580 19.35 -9.97 6.62
C LEU A 580 20.85 -9.67 6.78
N THR A 581 21.32 -9.76 8.00
CA THR A 581 22.75 -9.76 8.33
C THR A 581 23.14 -11.16 8.78
N VAL A 582 24.07 -11.79 8.05
CA VAL A 582 24.60 -13.10 8.43
C VAL A 582 25.54 -12.95 9.63
N VAL A 583 25.32 -13.79 10.65
CA VAL A 583 26.13 -13.85 11.87
C VAL A 583 26.89 -15.18 11.90
N THR A 584 28.15 -15.15 12.31
CA THR A 584 28.98 -16.35 12.39
C THR A 584 28.65 -17.18 13.62
N VAL A 585 29.00 -18.48 13.59
CA VAL A 585 28.79 -19.39 14.74
C VAL A 585 29.55 -18.90 15.98
N GLU A 586 30.76 -18.36 15.81
CA GLU A 586 31.57 -17.83 16.91
C GLU A 586 30.92 -16.58 17.53
N GLU A 587 30.44 -15.64 16.70
CA GLU A 587 29.72 -14.46 17.16
C GLU A 587 28.45 -14.87 17.93
N ALA A 588 27.61 -15.75 17.36
CA ALA A 588 26.39 -16.19 18.00
C ALA A 588 26.65 -17.01 19.29
N GLY A 589 27.71 -17.81 19.31
CA GLY A 589 28.14 -18.61 20.47
C GLY A 589 28.63 -17.77 21.66
N SER A 590 28.89 -16.47 21.46
CA SER A 590 29.18 -15.55 22.56
C SER A 590 27.95 -15.16 23.39
N LEU A 591 26.74 -15.43 22.88
CA LEU A 591 25.48 -15.13 23.56
C LEU A 591 25.17 -16.24 24.58
N ALA A 592 24.84 -15.85 25.82
CA ALA A 592 24.51 -16.80 26.87
C ALA A 592 23.27 -17.64 26.50
N ASP A 593 23.25 -18.93 26.88
CA ASP A 593 22.14 -19.84 26.52
C ASP A 593 20.76 -19.35 26.98
N CYS A 594 20.69 -18.68 28.13
CA CYS A 594 19.46 -18.09 28.65
C CYS A 594 18.86 -16.98 27.77
N ARG A 595 19.60 -16.44 26.79
CA ARG A 595 19.12 -15.41 25.85
C ARG A 595 18.33 -15.98 24.68
N TRP A 596 18.36 -17.30 24.51
CA TRP A 596 17.67 -17.97 23.42
C TRP A 596 16.32 -18.51 23.87
N ALA A 597 15.29 -18.24 23.09
CA ALA A 597 13.97 -18.86 23.24
C ALA A 597 13.65 -19.70 22.00
N ALA A 598 12.89 -20.78 22.18
CA ALA A 598 12.41 -21.58 21.06
C ALA A 598 11.53 -20.73 20.13
N VAL A 599 11.74 -20.85 18.82
CA VAL A 599 10.80 -20.29 17.84
C VAL A 599 9.52 -21.09 17.95
N THR A 600 8.37 -20.43 18.10
CA THR A 600 7.05 -21.08 18.23
C THR A 600 6.24 -21.05 16.93
N SER A 601 6.53 -20.06 16.05
CA SER A 601 5.88 -19.92 14.75
C SER A 601 6.04 -21.19 13.89
N PRO A 602 4.94 -21.88 13.52
CA PRO A 602 5.01 -23.10 12.72
C PRO A 602 5.67 -22.87 11.36
N HIS A 603 5.44 -21.71 10.74
CA HIS A 603 6.00 -21.38 9.44
C HIS A 603 7.53 -21.20 9.49
N MET A 604 8.04 -20.49 10.50
CA MET A 604 9.48 -20.32 10.68
C MET A 604 10.19 -21.64 11.02
N ARG A 605 9.55 -22.48 11.86
CA ARG A 605 10.04 -23.84 12.15
C ARG A 605 10.12 -24.70 10.89
N ALA A 606 9.11 -24.63 10.01
CA ALA A 606 9.06 -25.41 8.77
C ALA A 606 10.23 -25.11 7.82
N VAL A 607 10.79 -23.90 7.88
CA VAL A 607 12.00 -23.52 7.10
C VAL A 607 13.30 -23.63 7.90
N GLY A 608 13.27 -24.27 9.07
CA GLY A 608 14.45 -24.66 9.84
C GLY A 608 14.83 -23.73 10.99
N ALA A 609 14.00 -22.76 11.38
CA ALA A 609 14.27 -21.94 12.56
C ALA A 609 14.06 -22.74 13.85
N LEU A 610 15.06 -22.72 14.74
CA LEU A 610 15.03 -23.48 15.99
C LEU A 610 14.73 -22.58 17.19
N ARG A 611 15.56 -21.56 17.36
CA ARG A 611 15.51 -20.61 18.47
C ARG A 611 15.88 -19.22 18.01
N PHE A 612 15.52 -18.22 18.79
CA PHE A 612 15.80 -16.83 18.52
C PHE A 612 16.20 -16.06 19.78
N ALA A 613 16.88 -14.95 19.60
CA ALA A 613 17.25 -14.03 20.66
C ALA A 613 16.95 -12.58 20.25
N PHE A 614 16.46 -11.77 21.18
CA PHE A 614 16.36 -10.33 21.00
C PHE A 614 17.69 -9.68 21.37
N LEU A 615 18.24 -8.89 20.45
CA LEU A 615 19.45 -8.10 20.67
C LEU A 615 19.07 -6.64 20.88
N ILE A 616 19.65 -6.02 21.89
CA ILE A 616 19.48 -4.60 22.20
C ILE A 616 20.40 -3.74 21.31
N PRO A 617 20.17 -2.41 21.19
CA PRO A 617 20.98 -1.56 20.34
C PRO A 617 22.45 -1.58 20.77
N LEU A 618 23.36 -1.62 19.80
CA LEU A 618 24.81 -1.60 20.02
C LEU A 618 25.37 -2.81 20.79
N GLU A 619 24.57 -3.86 21.00
CA GLU A 619 25.04 -5.13 21.56
C GLU A 619 26.15 -5.72 20.69
N LYS A 620 27.18 -6.26 21.34
CA LYS A 620 28.29 -6.92 20.67
C LYS A 620 28.06 -8.42 20.68
N LEU A 621 28.24 -9.05 19.53
CA LEU A 621 28.42 -10.50 19.42
C LEU A 621 29.91 -10.75 19.17
N GLY A 622 30.57 -11.41 20.12
CA GLY A 622 32.03 -11.47 20.17
C GLY A 622 32.64 -10.07 20.22
N ARG A 623 33.41 -9.70 19.19
CA ARG A 623 34.06 -8.37 19.09
C ARG A 623 33.28 -7.38 18.22
N ARG A 624 32.26 -7.83 17.50
CA ARG A 624 31.56 -7.03 16.48
C ARG A 624 30.27 -6.45 17.03
N ARG A 625 30.06 -5.15 16.80
CA ARG A 625 28.73 -4.53 16.95
C ARG A 625 27.90 -4.90 15.74
N ILE A 626 26.79 -5.59 15.95
CA ILE A 626 25.97 -6.12 14.85
C ILE A 626 25.09 -5.02 14.25
N SER A 627 24.46 -4.18 15.07
CA SER A 627 23.57 -3.12 14.61
C SER A 627 23.51 -1.92 15.57
N ALA A 628 23.18 -0.75 15.02
CA ALA A 628 22.85 0.45 15.77
C ALA A 628 21.42 0.43 16.34
N SER A 629 20.57 -0.48 15.87
CA SER A 629 19.21 -0.72 16.35
C SER A 629 19.07 -2.12 16.95
N SER A 630 18.04 -2.31 17.78
CA SER A 630 17.65 -3.64 18.25
C SER A 630 17.26 -4.56 17.09
N GLY A 631 17.20 -5.87 17.31
CA GLY A 631 16.74 -6.81 16.30
C GLY A 631 16.59 -8.23 16.82
N PHE A 632 16.24 -9.15 15.92
CA PHE A 632 16.09 -10.57 16.25
C PHE A 632 17.16 -11.39 15.55
N LEU A 633 17.88 -12.20 16.31
CA LEU A 633 18.84 -13.19 15.85
C LEU A 633 18.17 -14.56 15.85
N PHE A 634 18.15 -15.25 14.73
CA PHE A 634 17.59 -16.59 14.59
C PHE A 634 18.70 -17.61 14.38
N GLU A 635 18.61 -18.75 15.06
CA GLU A 635 19.39 -19.95 14.75
C GLU A 635 18.57 -20.84 13.81
N MET A 636 19.19 -21.18 12.68
CA MET A 636 18.56 -21.88 11.57
C MET A 636 19.35 -23.16 11.26
N VAL A 637 18.67 -24.26 10.94
CA VAL A 637 19.30 -25.45 10.36
C VAL A 637 18.74 -25.67 8.97
N LYS A 638 19.58 -25.46 7.95
CA LYS A 638 19.17 -25.77 6.57
C LYS A 638 19.21 -27.28 6.35
N PRO A 639 18.23 -27.85 5.62
CA PRO A 639 18.28 -29.26 5.22
C PRO A 639 19.57 -29.63 4.46
N SER A 640 20.18 -28.67 3.77
CA SER A 640 21.40 -28.86 2.98
C SER A 640 22.71 -28.70 3.76
N SER A 641 22.72 -28.11 4.97
CA SER A 641 23.96 -27.66 5.64
C SER A 641 24.71 -28.74 6.44
N ARG A 642 24.46 -30.03 6.20
CA ARG A 642 24.97 -31.15 7.02
C ARG A 642 24.73 -30.93 8.53
N GLY A 643 23.63 -30.27 8.89
CA GLY A 643 23.27 -29.99 10.28
C GLY A 643 24.06 -28.85 10.95
N LYS A 644 24.93 -28.13 10.22
CA LYS A 644 25.57 -26.93 10.80
C LYS A 644 24.55 -25.79 10.94
N PRO A 645 24.44 -25.16 12.12
CA PRO A 645 23.55 -24.03 12.32
C PRO A 645 24.07 -22.81 11.53
N GLU A 646 23.12 -22.03 11.00
CA GLU A 646 23.34 -20.71 10.43
C GLU A 646 22.61 -19.68 11.29
N TYR A 647 23.17 -18.46 11.38
CA TYR A 647 22.58 -17.40 12.19
C TYR A 647 22.17 -16.20 11.33
N ALA A 648 20.90 -15.83 11.45
CA ALA A 648 20.25 -14.79 10.66
C ALA A 648 19.80 -13.65 11.57
N PHE A 649 20.42 -12.48 11.46
CA PHE A 649 20.05 -11.30 12.23
C PHE A 649 19.23 -10.32 11.37
N PHE A 650 18.10 -9.88 11.93
CA PHE A 650 17.21 -8.90 11.31
C PHE A 650 17.11 -7.65 12.20
N PRO A 651 17.81 -6.55 11.84
CA PRO A 651 17.71 -5.31 12.60
C PRO A 651 16.31 -4.71 12.46
N ILE A 652 15.71 -4.24 13.55
CA ILE A 652 14.52 -3.39 13.48
C ILE A 652 14.94 -2.11 12.77
N LEU A 653 14.19 -1.73 11.73
CA LEU A 653 14.53 -0.54 10.96
C LEU A 653 14.39 0.71 11.84
N PRO A 654 15.46 1.51 11.98
CA PRO A 654 15.43 2.74 12.75
C PRO A 654 14.39 3.71 12.21
N ASN A 655 14.16 3.70 10.89
CA ASN A 655 13.17 4.55 10.24
C ASN A 655 11.73 4.25 10.68
N ASN A 656 11.44 3.10 11.30
CA ASN A 656 10.15 2.91 11.98
C ASN A 656 9.99 3.87 13.17
N ILE A 657 11.05 4.61 13.53
CA ILE A 657 11.15 5.36 14.78
C ILE A 657 12.04 6.64 14.71
N PHE A 658 12.22 7.31 13.57
CA PHE A 658 12.96 8.60 13.50
C PHE A 658 12.07 9.74 12.92
N ARG A 659 12.10 10.99 13.41
CA ARG A 659 13.19 11.75 14.08
C ARG A 659 12.75 12.73 15.19
N SER A 660 13.58 12.84 16.24
CA SER A 660 14.05 14.13 16.77
C SER A 660 15.44 14.00 17.41
N ALA A 661 16.30 14.99 17.17
CA ALA A 661 17.59 15.28 17.81
C ALA A 661 18.82 14.37 17.56
N ILE A 662 19.56 14.66 16.46
CA ILE A 662 21.01 14.92 16.57
C ILE A 662 21.28 16.24 15.83
N LYS A 663 21.20 17.34 16.58
CA LYS A 663 21.95 18.58 16.37
C LYS A 663 22.46 19.03 17.74
N GLN A 664 23.64 18.53 18.09
CA GLN A 664 24.59 19.13 19.03
C GLN A 664 25.95 18.89 18.37
N GLY A 665 26.85 19.85 18.14
CA GLY A 665 26.82 21.29 18.38
C GLY A 665 27.93 21.93 17.55
N ASN A 666 27.82 23.24 17.36
CA ASN A 666 28.95 24.13 17.16
C ASN A 666 28.48 25.53 17.59
N THR A 667 28.56 25.76 18.89
CA THR A 667 28.85 27.03 19.55
C THR A 667 29.66 26.69 20.77
#